data_AF-A0A852PHF7-F1
#
_entry.id   AF-A0A852PHF7-F1
#
_cell.length_a   1.000
_cell.length_b   1.000
_cell.length_c   1.000
_cell.angle_alpha   90.00
_cell.angle_beta   90.00
_cell.angle_gamma   90.00
#
_symmetry.space_group_name_H-M   'P 1'
#
loop_
_entity.id
_entity.type
_entity.pdbx_description
1 polymer ?
#
loop_
_entity_poly.entity_id
_entity_poly.type
_entity_poly.pdbx_seq_one_letter_code
_entity_poly.pdbx_strand_id
1 'polypeptide(L)'
;QVMEGEPYYHFRHRGTRQRALSRHWGWHMRLIRDPQVLWFEQQTVKRRSKRSTSVVPTDPWFPKQWYMNNDIHPDLNILTAWSRGYTGQGVVLTVLDDGLEKDHPDLAANYDPLASYDFNSNDPDPQPRYGDGDKNWHGTRCAGEVAAVANNRICGAGVAYNAKIGGVRMLDGPIMDIVEAQALSLQPQHIHIYSASWGPEDDGKTVDGPGILAKAAFHRGVIQVSPALASGTTGTQGPPRSPRSAPQQGRGGLGSIFIWASGNGGINYDNCNCDGYSNSIYTVSVGSVLGDGHRPRYSEGCPAILTTTYSSRTTSEVQIVTTDLHHGCTDKHTGTSASAPLAAGMVALALEANPALTWRDLQHLIIRASKPAHLKAEDWAENGVGRRVSHYYGYGLLDAGLLVQVATAWAGTRPQERCSVQAVQVPRRIGSKLTVSTDVSSCSQSIRSLEHVQVQLSLSYSRRGDLVVALRSPMGTTSTLVTVRPYDTSQEGYKDWTFMSTHFWDENPKGIWTLRLENRGDARNTGGSLSLLSPGQLTSFTLHLHGTDEDMPARHSAATATDECLRKDQQGACEECGSSLYTYHGSCLSYCPPRYYGRARSATTRDTAHVCARCHPSCYTCQGALVNNCTSCPSDRTFEDVTHTCSHH
;
A
#
# COMPACT_ATOMS: atom_id res chain seq x y z
N GLN A 1 -15.46 40.88 37.96
CA GLN A 1 -16.49 40.70 36.91
C GLN A 1 -16.21 39.39 36.21
N VAL A 2 -17.24 38.64 35.81
CA VAL A 2 -17.09 37.29 35.22
C VAL A 2 -16.98 37.34 33.70
N MET A 3 -17.70 38.27 33.09
CA MET A 3 -17.67 38.54 31.65
C MET A 3 -17.48 40.05 31.48
N GLU A 4 -16.50 40.43 30.69
CA GLU A 4 -16.16 41.84 30.46
C GLU A 4 -17.32 42.55 29.73
N GLY A 5 -17.72 43.73 30.20
CA GLY A 5 -18.86 44.47 29.67
C GLY A 5 -20.24 44.05 30.20
N GLU A 6 -20.35 42.94 30.92
CA GLU A 6 -21.64 42.39 31.39
C GLU A 6 -21.80 42.47 32.92
N PRO A 7 -23.03 42.63 33.46
CA PRO A 7 -23.28 42.82 34.90
C PRO A 7 -23.22 41.50 35.71
N TYR A 8 -22.31 40.58 35.38
CA TYR A 8 -22.08 39.35 36.12
C TYR A 8 -20.85 39.44 37.01
N TYR A 9 -21.02 39.19 38.31
CA TYR A 9 -19.98 39.32 39.32
C TYR A 9 -19.79 38.00 40.08
N HIS A 10 -18.54 37.63 40.33
CA HIS A 10 -18.20 36.45 41.13
C HIS A 10 -17.68 36.88 42.50
N PHE A 11 -18.37 36.43 43.55
CA PHE A 11 -18.06 36.74 44.93
C PHE A 11 -17.58 35.49 45.67
N ARG A 12 -16.59 35.64 46.55
CA ARG A 12 -16.06 34.54 47.37
C ARG A 12 -16.34 34.79 48.84
N HIS A 13 -17.04 33.86 49.50
CA HIS A 13 -17.36 33.95 50.92
C HIS A 13 -16.46 33.00 51.73
N ARG A 14 -15.88 33.47 52.85
CA ARG A 14 -14.97 32.65 53.68
C ARG A 14 -15.66 31.48 54.37
N GLY A 15 -16.97 31.58 54.61
CA GLY A 15 -17.80 30.52 55.22
C GLY A 15 -18.29 29.43 54.27
N THR A 16 -17.99 29.50 52.97
CA THR A 16 -18.41 28.48 51.98
C THR A 16 -17.22 27.61 51.55
N ARG A 17 -17.36 26.28 51.62
CA ARG A 17 -16.30 25.35 51.17
C ARG A 17 -16.15 25.41 49.64
N GLN A 18 -14.90 25.50 49.15
CA GLN A 18 -14.58 25.61 47.72
C GLN A 18 -15.06 24.45 46.83
N ARG A 19 -15.38 23.29 47.40
CA ARG A 19 -15.81 22.08 46.68
C ARG A 19 -17.13 21.52 47.22
N ALA A 20 -18.04 22.41 47.64
CA ALA A 20 -19.34 21.98 48.15
C ALA A 20 -20.18 21.32 47.03
N LEU A 21 -20.74 20.14 47.33
CA LEU A 21 -21.65 19.41 46.45
C LEU A 21 -23.11 19.86 46.60
N SER A 22 -23.42 20.63 47.65
CA SER A 22 -24.75 21.14 47.97
C SER A 22 -24.71 22.64 48.30
N ARG A 23 -25.84 23.32 48.09
CA ARG A 23 -25.99 24.76 48.33
C ARG A 23 -26.08 25.09 49.82
N HIS A 24 -25.46 26.19 50.25
CA HIS A 24 -25.47 26.63 51.65
C HIS A 24 -26.61 27.62 51.94
N TRP A 25 -27.76 27.10 52.38
CA TRP A 25 -29.00 27.86 52.57
C TRP A 25 -28.90 29.16 53.40
N GLY A 26 -28.12 29.18 54.49
CA GLY A 26 -28.08 30.34 55.41
C GLY A 26 -27.54 31.65 54.80
N TRP A 27 -26.58 31.57 53.88
CA TRP A 27 -25.99 32.74 53.21
C TRP A 27 -26.78 33.17 51.97
N HIS A 28 -27.56 32.25 51.39
CA HIS A 28 -28.36 32.47 50.19
C HIS A 28 -29.56 33.38 50.46
N MET A 29 -30.16 33.26 51.65
CA MET A 29 -31.32 34.07 52.07
C MET A 29 -31.06 35.58 52.03
N ARG A 30 -29.82 36.03 52.23
CA ARG A 30 -29.49 37.48 52.18
C ARG A 30 -29.44 37.99 50.75
N LEU A 31 -28.88 37.20 49.83
CA LEU A 31 -28.82 37.56 48.40
C LEU A 31 -30.19 37.47 47.73
N ILE A 32 -31.05 36.52 48.14
CA ILE A 32 -32.45 36.43 47.66
C ILE A 32 -33.26 37.68 48.01
N ARG A 33 -32.96 38.32 49.15
CA ARG A 33 -33.74 39.44 49.69
C ARG A 33 -33.20 40.81 49.27
N ASP A 34 -32.08 40.86 48.56
CA ASP A 34 -31.51 42.12 48.08
C ASP A 34 -32.18 42.53 46.75
N PRO A 35 -32.86 43.69 46.70
CA PRO A 35 -33.60 44.11 45.50
C PRO A 35 -32.70 44.40 44.29
N GLN A 36 -31.38 44.55 44.47
CA GLN A 36 -30.43 44.76 43.38
C GLN A 36 -29.90 43.45 42.77
N VAL A 37 -30.16 42.30 43.41
CA VAL A 37 -29.71 40.98 42.93
C VAL A 37 -30.83 40.31 42.14
N LEU A 38 -30.77 40.45 40.81
CA LEU A 38 -31.76 39.84 39.90
C LEU A 38 -31.77 38.30 39.97
N TRP A 39 -30.59 37.71 40.09
CA TRP A 39 -30.42 36.27 40.32
C TRP A 39 -29.03 36.01 40.89
N PHE A 40 -28.85 34.85 41.52
CA PHE A 40 -27.53 34.37 41.92
C PHE A 40 -27.50 32.84 41.90
N GLU A 41 -26.31 32.27 41.73
CA GLU A 41 -26.09 30.84 41.81
C GLU A 41 -24.76 30.56 42.53
N GLN A 42 -24.85 29.80 43.62
CA GLN A 42 -23.64 29.24 44.23
C GLN A 42 -23.00 28.25 43.27
N GLN A 43 -21.72 28.50 42.95
CA GLN A 43 -20.92 27.59 42.15
C GLN A 43 -20.73 26.27 42.90
N THR A 44 -21.29 25.20 42.35
CA THR A 44 -21.05 23.82 42.76
C THR A 44 -20.09 23.16 41.78
N VAL A 45 -19.31 22.19 42.26
CA VAL A 45 -18.41 21.43 41.39
C VAL A 45 -19.26 20.68 40.36
N LYS A 46 -19.16 21.06 39.09
CA LYS A 46 -19.79 20.32 38.00
C LYS A 46 -18.90 19.12 37.63
N ARG A 47 -19.47 17.92 37.61
CA ARG A 47 -18.79 16.73 37.09
C ARG A 47 -18.77 16.85 35.56
N ARG A 48 -17.60 17.20 35.01
CA ARG A 48 -17.36 17.30 33.57
C ARG A 48 -16.19 16.38 33.23
N SER A 49 -16.37 15.46 32.29
CA SER A 49 -15.26 14.76 31.66
C SER A 49 -14.78 15.57 30.46
N LYS A 50 -13.47 15.60 30.24
CA LYS A 50 -12.93 16.03 28.95
C LYS A 50 -13.42 14.98 27.94
N ARG A 51 -14.09 15.39 26.85
CA ARG A 51 -14.35 14.49 25.72
C ARG A 51 -13.01 14.21 25.06
N SER A 52 -12.26 13.27 25.61
CA SER A 52 -11.13 12.65 24.94
C SER A 52 -11.70 11.39 24.31
N THR A 53 -11.85 11.37 23.00
CA THR A 53 -11.80 10.09 22.28
C THR A 53 -10.48 9.45 22.69
N SER A 54 -10.52 8.35 23.44
CA SER A 54 -9.30 7.58 23.66
C SER A 54 -8.92 7.01 22.30
N VAL A 55 -7.92 7.60 21.66
CA VAL A 55 -7.35 7.09 20.40
C VAL A 55 -6.62 5.76 20.65
N VAL A 56 -6.20 5.54 21.90
CA VAL A 56 -5.55 4.31 22.37
C VAL A 56 -6.62 3.23 22.58
N PRO A 57 -6.55 2.09 21.88
CA PRO A 57 -7.43 0.94 22.08
C PRO A 57 -7.37 0.38 23.51
N THR A 58 -8.48 -0.17 23.99
CA THR A 58 -8.60 -0.74 25.34
C THR A 58 -8.21 -2.22 25.44
N ASP A 59 -7.74 -2.80 24.34
CA ASP A 59 -7.47 -4.23 24.20
C ASP A 59 -6.26 -4.67 25.03
N PRO A 60 -6.31 -5.87 25.65
CA PRO A 60 -5.37 -6.25 26.70
C PRO A 60 -3.91 -6.36 26.22
N TRP A 61 -3.69 -6.64 24.93
CA TRP A 61 -2.35 -6.78 24.35
C TRP A 61 -1.94 -5.58 23.49
N PHE A 62 -2.79 -4.54 23.35
CA PHE A 62 -2.38 -3.28 22.71
C PHE A 62 -1.14 -2.65 23.40
N PRO A 63 -1.00 -2.69 24.74
CA PRO A 63 0.25 -2.25 25.40
C PRO A 63 1.49 -3.06 25.03
N LYS A 64 1.35 -4.26 24.42
CA LYS A 64 2.48 -5.04 23.89
C LYS A 64 2.78 -4.73 22.42
N GLN A 65 1.89 -4.04 21.70
CA GLN A 65 2.08 -3.64 20.31
C GLN A 65 3.00 -2.40 20.22
N TRP A 66 4.26 -2.61 20.63
CA TRP A 66 5.31 -1.60 20.76
C TRP A 66 5.49 -0.73 19.51
N TYR A 67 5.22 -1.30 18.34
CA TYR A 67 5.32 -0.64 17.03
C TYR A 67 4.18 0.35 16.72
N MET A 68 3.15 0.44 17.58
CA MET A 68 1.99 1.33 17.41
C MET A 68 1.61 2.17 18.65
N ASN A 69 2.24 1.95 19.80
CA ASN A 69 1.77 2.46 21.08
C ASN A 69 2.67 3.56 21.70
N ASN A 70 3.61 4.13 20.93
CA ASN A 70 4.68 5.04 21.38
C ASN A 70 5.68 4.46 22.40
N ASP A 71 5.78 3.14 22.58
CA ASP A 71 6.82 2.57 23.47
C ASP A 71 8.23 2.72 22.87
N ILE A 72 8.32 2.79 21.54
CA ILE A 72 9.55 3.07 20.80
C ILE A 72 9.44 4.41 20.05
N HIS A 73 10.59 5.05 19.80
CA HIS A 73 10.64 6.33 19.10
C HIS A 73 11.75 6.34 18.03
N PRO A 74 11.41 6.59 16.75
CA PRO A 74 10.04 6.66 16.23
C PRO A 74 9.34 5.29 16.30
N ASP A 75 8.01 5.25 16.39
CA ASP A 75 7.19 4.09 16.05
C ASP A 75 6.60 4.26 14.63
N LEU A 76 5.60 3.46 14.22
CA LEU A 76 4.94 3.62 12.92
C LEU A 76 3.97 4.81 12.86
N ASN A 77 3.84 5.57 13.94
CA ASN A 77 3.00 6.76 14.07
C ASN A 77 1.50 6.50 13.78
N ILE A 78 1.02 5.29 14.12
CA ILE A 78 -0.36 4.84 13.87
C ILE A 78 -1.36 5.67 14.68
N LEU A 79 -1.06 5.96 15.96
CA LEU A 79 -1.91 6.77 16.83
C LEU A 79 -2.14 8.17 16.25
N THR A 80 -1.19 8.74 15.51
CA THR A 80 -1.40 10.02 14.82
C THR A 80 -2.43 9.90 13.71
N ALA A 81 -2.40 8.83 12.90
CA ALA A 81 -3.42 8.59 11.88
C ALA A 81 -4.81 8.38 12.50
N TRP A 82 -4.91 7.57 13.56
CA TRP A 82 -6.17 7.33 14.29
C TRP A 82 -6.70 8.60 14.97
N SER A 83 -5.82 9.46 15.49
CA SER A 83 -6.21 10.74 16.09
C SER A 83 -6.86 11.71 15.09
N ARG A 84 -6.57 11.51 13.79
CA ARG A 84 -7.16 12.25 12.67
C ARG A 84 -8.46 11.61 12.16
N GLY A 85 -8.87 10.48 12.73
CA GLY A 85 -10.12 9.79 12.42
C GLY A 85 -10.02 8.68 11.38
N TYR A 86 -8.82 8.34 10.89
CA TYR A 86 -8.63 7.29 9.89
C TYR A 86 -8.33 5.96 10.58
N THR A 87 -9.10 4.93 10.27
CA THR A 87 -9.10 3.62 10.93
C THR A 87 -9.20 2.45 9.95
N GLY A 88 -9.15 2.72 8.65
CA GLY A 88 -9.33 1.78 7.55
C GLY A 88 -10.76 1.67 7.03
N GLN A 89 -11.68 2.52 7.50
CA GLN A 89 -13.11 2.35 7.22
C GLN A 89 -13.41 2.41 5.73
N GLY A 90 -14.17 1.43 5.23
CA GLY A 90 -14.56 1.36 3.82
C GLY A 90 -13.48 0.81 2.89
N VAL A 91 -12.30 0.45 3.42
CA VAL A 91 -11.25 -0.23 2.65
C VAL A 91 -11.36 -1.74 2.86
N VAL A 92 -11.34 -2.51 1.76
CA VAL A 92 -11.29 -3.97 1.73
C VAL A 92 -9.88 -4.44 1.36
N LEU A 93 -9.34 -5.36 2.15
CA LEU A 93 -8.07 -6.03 1.91
C LEU A 93 -8.23 -7.55 1.89
N THR A 94 -7.30 -8.24 1.23
CA THR A 94 -7.15 -9.69 1.36
C THR A 94 -5.71 -10.09 1.67
N VAL A 95 -5.56 -11.13 2.47
CA VAL A 95 -4.29 -11.81 2.73
C VAL A 95 -4.20 -13.03 1.80
N LEU A 96 -3.19 -13.09 0.94
CA LEU A 96 -2.96 -14.21 0.01
C LEU A 96 -1.97 -15.20 0.66
N ASP A 97 -2.47 -16.27 1.29
CA ASP A 97 -1.63 -17.08 2.18
C ASP A 97 -2.17 -18.52 2.39
N ASP A 98 -1.97 -19.10 3.58
CA ASP A 98 -2.38 -20.45 3.98
C ASP A 98 -3.83 -20.57 4.50
N GLY A 99 -4.56 -19.45 4.54
CA GLY A 99 -5.96 -19.35 4.96
C GLY A 99 -6.19 -18.24 5.98
N LEU A 100 -7.45 -18.07 6.39
CA LEU A 100 -7.84 -17.08 7.40
C LEU A 100 -8.93 -17.68 8.29
N GLU A 101 -8.65 -17.77 9.60
CA GLU A 101 -9.61 -18.20 10.61
C GLU A 101 -10.74 -17.17 10.76
N LYS A 102 -11.71 -17.23 9.85
CA LYS A 102 -12.74 -16.19 9.66
C LYS A 102 -13.66 -16.00 10.87
N ASP A 103 -13.74 -17.03 11.72
CA ASP A 103 -14.49 -17.06 12.96
C ASP A 103 -13.65 -16.65 14.19
N HIS A 104 -12.37 -16.29 14.01
CA HIS A 104 -11.55 -15.71 15.07
C HIS A 104 -12.27 -14.51 15.71
N PRO A 105 -12.43 -14.47 17.04
CA PRO A 105 -13.27 -13.47 17.70
C PRO A 105 -12.78 -12.03 17.51
N ASP A 106 -11.49 -11.88 17.21
CA ASP A 106 -10.86 -10.59 16.90
C ASP A 106 -10.83 -10.26 15.39
N LEU A 107 -11.31 -11.14 14.51
CA LEU A 107 -11.40 -10.91 13.05
C LEU A 107 -12.84 -10.94 12.53
N ALA A 108 -13.73 -11.72 13.15
CA ALA A 108 -15.05 -12.04 12.62
C ALA A 108 -15.93 -10.83 12.27
N ALA A 109 -15.82 -9.73 13.02
CA ALA A 109 -16.58 -8.50 12.71
C ALA A 109 -16.07 -7.77 11.45
N ASN A 110 -14.78 -7.92 11.16
CA ASN A 110 -14.11 -7.33 10.00
C ASN A 110 -13.98 -8.29 8.81
N TYR A 111 -14.24 -9.58 9.01
CA TYR A 111 -14.23 -10.58 7.95
C TYR A 111 -15.15 -10.19 6.78
N ASP A 112 -14.65 -10.40 5.56
CA ASP A 112 -15.39 -10.18 4.32
C ASP A 112 -15.30 -11.41 3.41
N PRO A 113 -16.42 -12.13 3.20
CA PRO A 113 -16.44 -13.30 2.33
C PRO A 113 -16.22 -12.96 0.85
N LEU A 114 -16.52 -11.73 0.40
CA LEU A 114 -16.27 -11.32 -0.99
C LEU A 114 -14.78 -11.03 -1.24
N ALA A 115 -14.01 -10.83 -0.16
CA ALA A 115 -12.57 -10.72 -0.22
C ALA A 115 -11.85 -12.06 0.01
N SER A 116 -12.59 -13.18 0.02
CA SER A 116 -12.07 -14.48 0.44
C SER A 116 -12.37 -15.59 -0.56
N TYR A 117 -11.45 -16.56 -0.66
CA TYR A 117 -11.65 -17.77 -1.45
C TYR A 117 -10.60 -18.84 -1.10
N ASP A 118 -10.94 -20.11 -1.21
CA ASP A 118 -9.99 -21.21 -1.10
C ASP A 118 -9.70 -21.81 -2.47
N PHE A 119 -8.50 -21.58 -3.00
CA PHE A 119 -8.06 -22.18 -4.27
C PHE A 119 -7.43 -23.57 -4.10
N ASN A 120 -7.07 -23.97 -2.87
CA ASN A 120 -6.58 -25.32 -2.60
C ASN A 120 -7.72 -26.34 -2.60
N SER A 121 -8.89 -25.98 -2.05
CA SER A 121 -10.10 -26.81 -1.98
C SER A 121 -11.19 -26.40 -2.99
N ASN A 122 -11.00 -25.25 -3.65
CA ASN A 122 -11.84 -24.70 -4.71
C ASN A 122 -13.28 -24.42 -4.25
N ASP A 123 -13.39 -23.69 -3.15
CA ASP A 123 -14.64 -23.30 -2.51
C ASP A 123 -14.50 -21.91 -1.84
N PRO A 124 -15.59 -21.24 -1.41
CA PRO A 124 -15.51 -19.88 -0.91
C PRO A 124 -15.05 -19.77 0.56
N ASP A 125 -14.76 -20.87 1.25
CA ASP A 125 -14.38 -20.86 2.67
C ASP A 125 -12.85 -20.88 2.85
N PRO A 126 -12.21 -19.76 3.24
CA PRO A 126 -10.76 -19.71 3.42
C PRO A 126 -10.27 -20.32 4.74
N GLN A 127 -11.10 -21.07 5.47
CA GLN A 127 -10.74 -21.60 6.78
C GLN A 127 -9.42 -22.40 6.71
N PRO A 128 -8.45 -22.12 7.59
CA PRO A 128 -7.24 -22.90 7.68
C PRO A 128 -7.55 -24.34 8.05
N ARG A 129 -6.84 -25.28 7.44
CA ARG A 129 -6.90 -26.68 7.85
C ARG A 129 -6.08 -26.88 9.12
N TYR A 130 -6.73 -27.29 10.21
CA TYR A 130 -6.08 -27.72 11.45
C TYR A 130 -5.53 -29.14 11.31
N GLY A 131 -4.38 -29.41 11.94
CA GLY A 131 -3.76 -30.73 11.86
C GLY A 131 -2.45 -30.82 12.64
N ASP A 132 -1.77 -31.96 12.53
CA ASP A 132 -0.54 -32.19 13.31
C ASP A 132 0.54 -31.14 13.01
N GLY A 133 0.79 -30.30 14.01
CA GLY A 133 1.75 -29.20 13.97
C GLY A 133 1.20 -27.84 13.49
N ASP A 134 -0.11 -27.72 13.29
CA ASP A 134 -0.86 -26.48 13.01
C ASP A 134 -0.09 -25.47 12.16
N LYS A 135 0.31 -25.88 10.95
CA LYS A 135 1.24 -25.10 10.11
C LYS A 135 0.59 -23.91 9.40
N ASN A 136 -0.74 -23.90 9.28
CA ASN A 136 -1.50 -22.93 8.51
C ASN A 136 -1.88 -21.68 9.33
N TRP A 137 -0.96 -21.19 10.18
CA TRP A 137 -1.22 -20.06 11.08
C TRP A 137 -0.98 -18.71 10.43
N HIS A 138 -0.26 -18.69 9.31
CA HIS A 138 0.44 -17.51 8.83
C HIS A 138 -0.52 -16.44 8.33
N GLY A 139 -1.52 -16.79 7.53
CA GLY A 139 -2.52 -15.86 7.04
C GLY A 139 -3.40 -15.27 8.15
N THR A 140 -3.74 -16.05 9.17
CA THR A 140 -4.51 -15.56 10.34
C THR A 140 -3.72 -14.54 11.16
N ARG A 141 -2.40 -14.74 11.33
CA ARG A 141 -1.53 -13.76 12.00
C ARG A 141 -1.42 -12.46 11.21
N CYS A 142 -1.18 -12.57 9.89
CA CYS A 142 -1.10 -11.41 9.00
C CYS A 142 -2.42 -10.60 8.99
N ALA A 143 -3.57 -11.29 8.97
CA ALA A 143 -4.88 -10.63 8.98
C ALA A 143 -5.11 -9.81 10.27
N GLY A 144 -4.68 -10.30 11.43
CA GLY A 144 -4.78 -9.58 12.69
C GLY A 144 -3.95 -8.30 12.73
N GLU A 145 -2.76 -8.30 12.13
CA GLU A 145 -1.92 -7.09 12.04
C GLU A 145 -2.61 -5.98 11.24
N VAL A 146 -3.36 -6.36 10.21
CA VAL A 146 -4.11 -5.41 9.37
C VAL A 146 -5.38 -4.95 10.09
N ALA A 147 -6.24 -5.88 10.51
CA ALA A 147 -7.64 -5.58 10.80
C ALA A 147 -8.22 -6.32 12.02
N ALA A 148 -7.39 -6.70 13.00
CA ALA A 148 -7.90 -7.10 14.31
C ALA A 148 -8.79 -5.99 14.90
N VAL A 149 -9.92 -6.38 15.49
CA VAL A 149 -10.98 -5.48 15.93
C VAL A 149 -10.54 -4.73 17.20
N ALA A 150 -10.51 -3.40 17.15
CA ALA A 150 -10.18 -2.60 18.32
C ALA A 150 -11.35 -2.48 19.31
N ASN A 151 -11.02 -2.34 20.58
CA ASN A 151 -11.92 -2.10 21.72
C ASN A 151 -12.95 -3.20 21.99
N ASN A 152 -12.62 -4.45 21.66
CA ASN A 152 -13.43 -5.63 21.95
C ASN A 152 -12.91 -6.42 23.18
N ARG A 153 -11.75 -6.03 23.76
CA ARG A 153 -11.07 -6.66 24.90
C ARG A 153 -10.44 -8.02 24.56
N ILE A 154 -10.14 -8.28 23.30
CA ILE A 154 -9.53 -9.51 22.79
C ILE A 154 -8.19 -9.12 22.15
N CYS A 155 -7.16 -9.95 22.33
CA CYS A 155 -5.82 -9.72 21.79
C CYS A 155 -5.38 -8.23 21.82
N GLY A 156 -5.11 -7.64 20.64
CA GLY A 156 -4.66 -6.26 20.44
C GLY A 156 -5.59 -5.51 19.49
N ALA A 157 -5.02 -4.72 18.57
CA ALA A 157 -5.78 -4.07 17.50
C ALA A 157 -5.00 -4.14 16.18
N GLY A 158 -5.69 -4.19 15.05
CA GLY A 158 -5.07 -4.06 13.73
C GLY A 158 -4.75 -2.61 13.41
N VAL A 159 -3.77 -2.37 12.53
CA VAL A 159 -3.42 -1.01 12.07
C VAL A 159 -4.63 -0.28 11.48
N ALA A 160 -5.46 -1.01 10.74
CA ALA A 160 -6.68 -0.57 10.09
C ALA A 160 -7.88 -1.35 10.67
N TYR A 161 -8.09 -1.22 11.99
CA TYR A 161 -9.08 -2.00 12.75
C TYR A 161 -10.56 -1.85 12.35
N ASN A 162 -10.91 -0.95 11.42
CA ASN A 162 -12.24 -0.83 10.82
C ASN A 162 -12.27 -1.17 9.32
N ALA A 163 -11.15 -1.63 8.76
CA ALA A 163 -11.11 -2.18 7.41
C ALA A 163 -11.81 -3.55 7.36
N LYS A 164 -12.24 -3.91 6.15
CA LYS A 164 -12.69 -5.27 5.84
C LYS A 164 -11.51 -6.14 5.44
N ILE A 165 -11.48 -7.37 5.94
CA ILE A 165 -10.38 -8.31 5.72
C ILE A 165 -10.90 -9.65 5.21
N GLY A 166 -10.34 -10.10 4.10
CA GLY A 166 -10.53 -11.44 3.57
C GLY A 166 -9.26 -12.26 3.61
N GLY A 167 -9.40 -13.55 3.31
CA GLY A 167 -8.30 -14.50 3.23
C GLY A 167 -8.41 -15.33 1.97
N VAL A 168 -7.29 -15.53 1.30
CA VAL A 168 -7.18 -16.47 0.19
C VAL A 168 -6.30 -17.63 0.61
N ARG A 169 -6.91 -18.82 0.76
CA ARG A 169 -6.18 -20.05 1.03
C ARG A 169 -5.63 -20.58 -0.30
N MET A 170 -4.34 -20.39 -0.50
CA MET A 170 -3.63 -20.85 -1.69
C MET A 170 -2.32 -21.58 -1.35
N LEU A 171 -1.70 -21.34 -0.19
CA LEU A 171 -0.42 -21.94 0.23
C LEU A 171 -0.51 -23.33 0.89
N ASP A 172 -1.70 -23.83 1.22
CA ASP A 172 -1.88 -25.17 1.82
C ASP A 172 -2.09 -26.26 0.74
N GLY A 173 -1.26 -26.24 -0.30
CA GLY A 173 -1.33 -27.16 -1.43
C GLY A 173 -0.35 -26.83 -2.56
N PRO A 174 -0.40 -27.56 -3.69
CA PRO A 174 0.45 -27.28 -4.84
C PRO A 174 0.20 -25.88 -5.41
N ILE A 175 1.26 -25.09 -5.53
CA ILE A 175 1.23 -23.78 -6.18
C ILE A 175 1.55 -23.91 -7.66
N MET A 176 0.65 -23.39 -8.48
CA MET A 176 0.79 -23.34 -9.94
C MET A 176 0.50 -21.91 -10.40
N ASP A 177 1.04 -21.52 -11.55
CA ASP A 177 0.82 -20.20 -12.17
C ASP A 177 -0.67 -19.82 -12.27
N ILE A 178 -1.55 -20.79 -12.51
CA ILE A 178 -3.01 -20.55 -12.54
C ILE A 178 -3.59 -20.19 -11.17
N VAL A 179 -3.12 -20.84 -10.09
CA VAL A 179 -3.59 -20.58 -8.72
C VAL A 179 -3.15 -19.18 -8.29
N GLU A 180 -1.88 -18.82 -8.57
CA GLU A 180 -1.37 -17.48 -8.32
C GLU A 180 -2.17 -16.42 -9.10
N ALA A 181 -2.39 -16.66 -10.39
CA ALA A 181 -3.12 -15.72 -11.25
C ALA A 181 -4.58 -15.51 -10.78
N GLN A 182 -5.25 -16.58 -10.36
CA GLN A 182 -6.61 -16.52 -9.84
C GLN A 182 -6.65 -15.77 -8.49
N ALA A 183 -5.71 -16.06 -7.59
CA ALA A 183 -5.59 -15.36 -6.30
C ALA A 183 -5.34 -13.86 -6.49
N LEU A 184 -4.40 -13.49 -7.37
CA LEU A 184 -4.09 -12.11 -7.72
C LEU A 184 -5.23 -11.37 -8.44
N SER A 185 -6.14 -12.12 -9.07
CA SER A 185 -7.29 -11.58 -9.81
C SER A 185 -8.62 -11.74 -9.05
N LEU A 186 -8.58 -12.09 -7.75
CA LEU A 186 -9.80 -12.28 -6.98
C LEU A 186 -10.49 -10.92 -6.79
N GLN A 187 -11.71 -10.78 -7.31
CA GLN A 187 -12.61 -9.64 -7.07
C GLN A 187 -11.92 -8.25 -7.12
N PRO A 188 -11.22 -7.89 -8.21
CA PRO A 188 -10.37 -6.70 -8.27
C PRO A 188 -11.14 -5.38 -8.23
N GLN A 189 -12.47 -5.41 -8.40
CA GLN A 189 -13.35 -4.25 -8.22
C GLN A 189 -13.81 -4.05 -6.76
N HIS A 190 -13.71 -5.09 -5.93
CA HIS A 190 -14.12 -5.08 -4.53
C HIS A 190 -12.92 -4.97 -3.59
N ILE A 191 -11.89 -5.77 -3.83
CA ILE A 191 -10.66 -5.79 -3.05
C ILE A 191 -9.77 -4.62 -3.47
N HIS A 192 -9.34 -3.80 -2.51
CA HIS A 192 -8.45 -2.69 -2.81
C HIS A 192 -6.97 -3.07 -2.72
N ILE A 193 -6.60 -3.84 -1.69
CA ILE A 193 -5.20 -4.18 -1.41
C ILE A 193 -5.07 -5.68 -1.20
N TYR A 194 -4.03 -6.25 -1.80
CA TYR A 194 -3.61 -7.64 -1.68
C TYR A 194 -2.30 -7.66 -0.91
N SER A 195 -2.25 -8.36 0.21
CA SER A 195 -1.03 -8.54 1.00
C SER A 195 -0.53 -9.96 0.81
N ALA A 196 0.75 -10.12 0.45
CA ALA A 196 1.38 -11.41 0.23
C ALA A 196 2.81 -11.43 0.78
N SER A 197 3.21 -12.59 1.28
CA SER A 197 4.53 -12.81 1.89
C SER A 197 5.19 -14.10 1.40
N TRP A 198 4.86 -14.51 0.18
CA TRP A 198 5.38 -15.69 -0.51
C TRP A 198 6.11 -15.30 -1.79
N GLY A 199 6.96 -16.20 -2.28
CA GLY A 199 7.79 -15.99 -3.45
C GLY A 199 8.61 -17.26 -3.73
N PRO A 200 9.67 -17.16 -4.54
CA PRO A 200 10.64 -18.24 -4.71
C PRO A 200 11.29 -18.65 -3.38
N GLU A 201 12.01 -19.76 -3.38
CA GLU A 201 12.74 -20.20 -2.19
C GLU A 201 13.88 -19.23 -1.85
N ASP A 202 13.89 -18.75 -0.60
CA ASP A 202 14.86 -17.81 -0.02
C ASP A 202 16.23 -18.45 0.29
N ASP A 203 16.77 -19.24 -0.64
CA ASP A 203 17.94 -20.10 -0.45
C ASP A 203 19.28 -19.47 -0.89
N GLY A 204 19.24 -18.23 -1.41
CA GLY A 204 20.42 -17.54 -1.93
C GLY A 204 20.90 -18.05 -3.29
N LYS A 205 20.09 -18.86 -3.99
CA LYS A 205 20.46 -19.49 -5.28
C LYS A 205 19.40 -19.30 -6.34
N THR A 206 18.13 -19.37 -5.93
CA THR A 206 16.97 -19.33 -6.81
C THR A 206 16.87 -17.99 -7.54
N VAL A 207 16.44 -18.02 -8.79
CA VAL A 207 16.04 -16.85 -9.58
C VAL A 207 14.76 -17.26 -10.27
N ASP A 208 13.64 -16.76 -9.78
CA ASP A 208 12.32 -17.12 -10.28
C ASP A 208 11.31 -16.01 -10.01
N GLY A 209 10.15 -16.07 -10.65
CA GLY A 209 9.13 -15.06 -10.50
C GLY A 209 7.81 -15.49 -11.14
N PRO A 210 6.86 -14.56 -11.27
CA PRO A 210 5.52 -14.92 -11.72
C PRO A 210 5.55 -15.55 -13.12
N GLY A 211 4.77 -16.62 -13.26
CA GLY A 211 4.48 -17.25 -14.54
C GLY A 211 3.70 -16.32 -15.48
N ILE A 212 3.31 -16.85 -16.64
CA ILE A 212 2.67 -16.05 -17.69
C ILE A 212 1.30 -15.54 -17.22
N LEU A 213 0.55 -16.37 -16.49
CA LEU A 213 -0.77 -16.02 -16.00
C LEU A 213 -0.68 -15.05 -14.81
N ALA A 214 0.23 -15.28 -13.86
CA ALA A 214 0.44 -14.39 -12.71
C ALA A 214 0.93 -13.01 -13.15
N LYS A 215 1.85 -12.93 -14.13
CA LYS A 215 2.25 -11.65 -14.76
C LYS A 215 1.06 -10.93 -15.40
N ALA A 216 0.20 -11.68 -16.09
CA ALA A 216 -1.02 -11.11 -16.69
C ALA A 216 -2.01 -10.63 -15.61
N ALA A 217 -2.12 -11.34 -14.49
CA ALA A 217 -2.97 -10.95 -13.36
C ALA A 217 -2.51 -9.62 -12.76
N PHE A 218 -1.22 -9.45 -12.47
CA PHE A 218 -0.66 -8.17 -12.03
C PHE A 218 -0.98 -7.05 -13.03
N HIS A 219 -0.68 -7.26 -14.32
CA HIS A 219 -0.91 -6.24 -15.34
C HIS A 219 -2.39 -5.85 -15.47
N ARG A 220 -3.32 -6.82 -15.41
CA ARG A 220 -4.76 -6.54 -15.52
C ARG A 220 -5.32 -5.86 -14.28
N GLY A 221 -4.86 -6.28 -13.09
CA GLY A 221 -5.22 -5.64 -11.83
C GLY A 221 -4.76 -4.18 -11.78
N VAL A 222 -3.61 -3.86 -12.36
CA VAL A 222 -3.02 -2.52 -12.26
C VAL A 222 -3.35 -1.58 -13.43
N ILE A 223 -3.18 -2.01 -14.68
CA ILE A 223 -3.09 -1.12 -15.85
C ILE A 223 -4.36 -1.05 -16.67
N GLN A 224 -5.19 -2.10 -16.70
CA GLN A 224 -6.17 -2.23 -17.77
C GLN A 224 -7.26 -1.15 -17.71
N VAL A 225 -7.08 -0.06 -18.45
CA VAL A 225 -8.13 0.90 -18.84
C VAL A 225 -8.76 0.38 -20.12
N SER A 226 -10.09 0.24 -20.15
CA SER A 226 -10.81 -0.09 -21.39
C SER A 226 -10.40 0.88 -22.51
N PRO A 227 -10.13 0.41 -23.74
CA PRO A 227 -9.98 1.30 -24.88
C PRO A 227 -11.36 1.85 -25.24
N ALA A 228 -11.81 2.87 -24.52
CA ALA A 228 -12.90 3.73 -24.96
C ALA A 228 -12.34 4.80 -25.91
N LEU A 229 -11.70 4.39 -27.02
CA LEU A 229 -11.47 5.23 -28.20
C LEU A 229 -10.87 4.37 -29.33
N ALA A 230 -11.73 3.62 -30.03
CA ALA A 230 -11.42 3.13 -31.38
C ALA A 230 -12.72 2.95 -32.18
N SER A 231 -12.96 3.95 -33.05
CA SER A 231 -13.75 3.90 -34.29
C SER A 231 -15.18 3.38 -34.26
N GLY A 232 -16.11 4.27 -34.62
CA GLY A 232 -17.32 3.87 -35.31
C GLY A 232 -16.97 3.16 -36.62
N THR A 233 -17.56 1.99 -36.82
CA THR A 233 -17.82 1.41 -38.15
C THR A 233 -19.07 0.55 -38.05
N THR A 234 -20.09 0.97 -38.80
CA THR A 234 -21.26 0.19 -39.21
C THR A 234 -20.83 -1.07 -39.98
N GLY A 235 -21.36 -2.26 -39.67
CA GLY A 235 -21.26 -3.40 -40.60
C GLY A 235 -21.46 -4.81 -40.05
N THR A 236 -22.65 -5.36 -40.30
CA THR A 236 -23.02 -6.78 -40.52
C THR A 236 -22.99 -7.81 -39.37
N GLN A 237 -24.13 -8.50 -39.28
CA GLN A 237 -24.54 -9.47 -38.27
C GLN A 237 -23.87 -10.85 -38.47
N GLY A 238 -23.39 -11.42 -37.36
CA GLY A 238 -23.13 -12.85 -37.18
C GLY A 238 -23.78 -13.31 -35.86
N PRO A 239 -24.02 -14.63 -35.66
CA PRO A 239 -24.74 -15.13 -34.49
C PRO A 239 -23.95 -14.89 -33.19
N PRO A 240 -24.63 -14.75 -32.03
CA PRO A 240 -23.98 -14.36 -30.79
C PRO A 240 -23.06 -15.47 -30.30
N ARG A 241 -21.75 -15.21 -30.35
CA ARG A 241 -20.79 -15.92 -29.48
C ARG A 241 -21.08 -15.52 -28.03
N SER A 242 -20.86 -16.46 -27.10
CA SER A 242 -21.03 -16.22 -25.67
C SER A 242 -20.40 -14.90 -25.23
N PRO A 243 -21.01 -14.16 -24.28
CA PRO A 243 -20.49 -12.87 -23.89
C PRO A 243 -19.15 -13.09 -23.19
N ARG A 244 -18.06 -12.68 -23.84
CA ARG A 244 -16.79 -12.43 -23.15
C ARG A 244 -17.08 -11.36 -22.10
N SER A 245 -17.01 -11.72 -20.82
CA SER A 245 -17.06 -10.75 -19.73
C SER A 245 -16.05 -9.64 -20.02
N ALA A 246 -16.48 -8.39 -19.87
CA ALA A 246 -15.57 -7.26 -19.99
C ALA A 246 -14.41 -7.46 -18.99
N PRO A 247 -13.15 -7.15 -19.36
CA PRO A 247 -12.05 -7.25 -18.43
C PRO A 247 -12.32 -6.38 -17.20
N GLN A 248 -12.41 -7.00 -16.02
CA GLN A 248 -12.58 -6.27 -14.76
C GLN A 248 -11.24 -5.66 -14.37
N GLN A 249 -11.21 -4.33 -14.28
CA GLN A 249 -10.02 -3.56 -13.90
C GLN A 249 -9.79 -3.64 -12.38
N GLY A 250 -8.64 -3.25 -11.85
CA GLY A 250 -8.50 -3.05 -10.40
C GLY A 250 -9.13 -1.73 -9.96
N ARG A 251 -9.93 -1.75 -8.89
CA ARG A 251 -10.46 -0.55 -8.21
C ARG A 251 -11.07 0.48 -9.16
N GLY A 252 -11.94 0.05 -10.08
CA GLY A 252 -12.57 0.96 -11.05
C GLY A 252 -11.59 1.65 -12.01
N GLY A 253 -10.38 1.12 -12.21
CA GLY A 253 -9.33 1.69 -13.05
C GLY A 253 -8.22 2.42 -12.28
N LEU A 254 -8.32 2.54 -10.94
CA LEU A 254 -7.25 3.10 -10.10
C LEU A 254 -6.07 2.13 -9.91
N GLY A 255 -6.29 0.85 -10.22
CA GLY A 255 -5.31 -0.21 -10.07
C GLY A 255 -5.32 -0.84 -8.68
N SER A 256 -5.34 -2.17 -8.64
CA SER A 256 -5.14 -2.97 -7.43
C SER A 256 -3.79 -2.67 -6.80
N ILE A 257 -3.71 -2.72 -5.47
CA ILE A 257 -2.48 -2.45 -4.73
C ILE A 257 -1.95 -3.77 -4.20
N PHE A 258 -0.74 -4.15 -4.61
CA PHE A 258 -0.09 -5.37 -4.15
C PHE A 258 1.04 -5.00 -3.18
N ILE A 259 0.93 -5.42 -1.92
CA ILE A 259 1.97 -5.25 -0.91
C ILE A 259 2.68 -6.59 -0.72
N TRP A 260 4.01 -6.57 -0.80
CA TRP A 260 4.82 -7.79 -0.82
C TRP A 260 5.94 -7.74 0.20
N ALA A 261 6.13 -8.82 0.94
CA ALA A 261 7.31 -8.98 1.79
C ALA A 261 8.57 -9.14 0.93
N SER A 262 9.69 -8.55 1.35
CA SER A 262 10.93 -8.59 0.56
C SER A 262 11.70 -9.92 0.63
N GLY A 263 11.27 -10.92 1.41
CA GLY A 263 11.98 -12.20 1.57
C GLY A 263 12.80 -12.34 2.86
N ASN A 264 13.09 -13.58 3.26
CA ASN A 264 13.75 -13.98 4.52
C ASN A 264 15.13 -14.66 4.30
N GLY A 265 15.68 -14.60 3.09
CA GLY A 265 16.93 -15.24 2.67
C GLY A 265 18.21 -14.51 3.03
N GLY A 266 18.16 -13.46 3.87
CA GLY A 266 19.32 -12.64 4.22
C GLY A 266 20.48 -13.41 4.88
N ILE A 267 20.19 -14.48 5.63
CA ILE A 267 21.20 -15.39 6.20
C ILE A 267 21.89 -16.22 5.10
N ASN A 268 21.15 -16.50 4.02
CA ASN A 268 21.63 -17.21 2.85
C ASN A 268 22.30 -16.27 1.82
N TYR A 269 22.51 -14.99 2.19
CA TYR A 269 23.02 -13.95 1.30
C TYR A 269 22.16 -13.79 0.03
N ASP A 270 20.85 -13.99 0.16
CA ASP A 270 19.94 -13.81 -0.96
C ASP A 270 19.70 -12.32 -1.27
N ASN A 271 19.12 -12.09 -2.44
CA ASN A 271 18.83 -10.77 -2.96
C ASN A 271 17.45 -10.76 -3.61
N CYS A 272 16.55 -9.94 -3.08
CA CYS A 272 15.16 -9.89 -3.53
C CYS A 272 14.94 -9.40 -4.98
N ASN A 273 15.98 -8.95 -5.70
CA ASN A 273 15.88 -8.72 -7.14
C ASN A 273 15.95 -10.02 -7.96
N CYS A 274 16.23 -11.15 -7.32
CA CYS A 274 16.11 -12.51 -7.86
C CYS A 274 14.71 -13.11 -7.62
N ASP A 275 13.87 -12.42 -6.86
CA ASP A 275 12.45 -12.68 -6.70
C ASP A 275 11.65 -11.75 -7.64
N GLY A 276 10.99 -12.33 -8.65
CA GLY A 276 10.22 -11.57 -9.63
C GLY A 276 8.87 -11.04 -9.12
N TYR A 277 8.39 -11.47 -7.95
CA TYR A 277 7.22 -10.88 -7.29
C TYR A 277 7.62 -9.61 -6.55
N SER A 278 8.65 -9.69 -5.71
CA SER A 278 9.19 -8.55 -4.95
C SER A 278 9.82 -7.47 -5.85
N ASN A 279 10.46 -7.84 -6.97
CA ASN A 279 11.02 -6.85 -7.93
C ASN A 279 10.03 -6.29 -8.96
N SER A 280 8.79 -6.77 -8.99
CA SER A 280 7.76 -6.23 -9.89
C SER A 280 7.50 -4.74 -9.63
N ILE A 281 7.32 -3.94 -10.69
CA ILE A 281 6.90 -2.53 -10.54
C ILE A 281 5.48 -2.41 -9.96
N TYR A 282 4.69 -3.48 -10.06
CA TYR A 282 3.30 -3.55 -9.63
C TYR A 282 3.16 -3.85 -8.14
N THR A 283 4.23 -4.25 -7.47
CA THR A 283 4.24 -4.56 -6.05
C THR A 283 4.95 -3.46 -5.26
N VAL A 284 4.48 -3.23 -4.04
CA VAL A 284 5.18 -2.46 -3.02
C VAL A 284 5.98 -3.45 -2.19
N SER A 285 7.27 -3.57 -2.46
CA SER A 285 8.17 -4.42 -1.68
C SER A 285 8.53 -3.76 -0.34
N VAL A 286 8.33 -4.50 0.75
CA VAL A 286 8.48 -4.03 2.13
C VAL A 286 9.57 -4.83 2.85
N GLY A 287 10.60 -4.12 3.31
CA GLY A 287 11.66 -4.66 4.16
C GLY A 287 11.31 -4.63 5.65
N SER A 288 12.21 -5.15 6.49
CA SER A 288 12.03 -5.20 7.95
C SER A 288 13.12 -4.48 8.74
N VAL A 289 12.72 -3.89 9.86
CA VAL A 289 13.65 -3.39 10.89
C VAL A 289 13.24 -3.86 12.28
N LEU A 290 14.21 -3.97 13.19
CA LEU A 290 14.00 -4.23 14.61
C LEU A 290 13.75 -2.92 15.37
N GLY A 291 13.21 -3.01 16.59
CA GLY A 291 12.94 -1.83 17.43
C GLY A 291 14.17 -0.99 17.79
N ASP A 292 15.39 -1.53 17.66
CA ASP A 292 16.65 -0.81 17.90
C ASP A 292 17.25 -0.14 16.64
N GLY A 293 16.51 -0.19 15.52
CA GLY A 293 16.87 0.36 14.23
C GLY A 293 17.85 -0.49 13.41
N HIS A 294 18.23 -1.69 13.86
CA HIS A 294 19.09 -2.59 13.11
C HIS A 294 18.31 -3.52 12.17
N ARG A 295 19.01 -3.95 11.12
CA ARG A 295 18.50 -4.93 10.16
C ARG A 295 18.38 -6.31 10.83
N PRO A 296 17.24 -7.00 10.70
CA PRO A 296 17.14 -8.41 11.03
C PRO A 296 17.99 -9.24 10.06
N ARG A 297 18.68 -10.29 10.55
CA ARG A 297 19.57 -11.10 9.71
C ARG A 297 18.87 -11.80 8.55
N TYR A 298 17.59 -12.13 8.71
CA TYR A 298 16.78 -12.75 7.64
C TYR A 298 16.41 -11.75 6.54
N SER A 299 16.36 -10.44 6.81
CA SER A 299 15.85 -9.48 5.83
C SER A 299 16.76 -9.45 4.61
N GLU A 300 16.21 -9.68 3.43
CA GLU A 300 16.95 -9.50 2.18
C GLU A 300 17.15 -8.03 1.84
N GLY A 301 18.11 -7.74 0.97
CA GLY A 301 18.35 -6.40 0.45
C GLY A 301 18.38 -6.40 -1.07
N CYS A 302 17.66 -5.46 -1.67
CA CYS A 302 17.68 -5.21 -3.11
C CYS A 302 17.09 -3.83 -3.40
N PRO A 303 17.35 -3.24 -4.58
CA PRO A 303 16.88 -1.89 -4.87
C PRO A 303 15.39 -1.81 -5.26
N ALA A 304 14.66 -2.92 -5.16
CA ALA A 304 13.21 -2.96 -5.35
C ALA A 304 12.44 -2.58 -4.07
N ILE A 305 13.05 -2.71 -2.89
CA ILE A 305 12.43 -2.36 -1.61
C ILE A 305 12.06 -0.88 -1.62
N LEU A 306 10.77 -0.57 -1.41
CA LEU A 306 10.27 0.81 -1.43
C LEU A 306 10.34 1.43 -0.04
N THR A 307 9.97 0.66 0.98
CA THR A 307 9.86 1.10 2.37
C THR A 307 10.13 -0.04 3.34
N THR A 308 10.15 0.27 4.63
CA THR A 308 10.30 -0.69 5.72
C THR A 308 9.27 -0.47 6.81
N THR A 309 8.86 -1.54 7.49
CA THR A 309 8.15 -1.47 8.77
C THR A 309 8.84 -2.35 9.81
N TYR A 310 8.34 -2.32 11.04
CA TYR A 310 8.89 -3.17 12.09
C TYR A 310 8.60 -4.65 11.85
N SER A 311 9.52 -5.48 12.32
CA SER A 311 9.33 -6.88 12.61
C SER A 311 10.29 -7.25 13.74
N SER A 312 10.53 -8.53 13.97
CA SER A 312 11.32 -9.02 15.08
C SER A 312 12.13 -10.25 14.71
N ARG A 313 13.01 -10.69 15.61
CA ARG A 313 13.76 -11.96 15.51
C ARG A 313 13.05 -13.00 16.35
N THR A 314 13.19 -14.28 16.01
CA THR A 314 12.72 -15.39 16.84
C THR A 314 13.26 -15.37 18.28
N THR A 315 14.44 -14.75 18.48
CA THR A 315 15.10 -14.60 19.78
C THR A 315 14.82 -13.28 20.49
N SER A 316 14.04 -12.38 19.91
CA SER A 316 13.72 -11.10 20.54
C SER A 316 12.78 -11.30 21.73
N GLU A 317 12.99 -10.56 22.82
CA GLU A 317 12.06 -10.57 23.97
C GLU A 317 10.68 -9.98 23.62
N VAL A 318 10.65 -9.08 22.62
CA VAL A 318 9.43 -8.47 22.10
C VAL A 318 9.35 -8.74 20.60
N GLN A 319 8.22 -9.29 20.15
CA GLN A 319 7.97 -9.64 18.76
C GLN A 319 6.67 -8.98 18.26
N ILE A 320 6.20 -9.37 17.08
CA ILE A 320 4.92 -8.85 16.57
C ILE A 320 3.77 -9.56 17.28
N VAL A 321 2.82 -8.75 17.74
CA VAL A 321 1.65 -9.15 18.51
C VAL A 321 0.42 -9.11 17.61
N THR A 322 -0.30 -10.22 17.49
CA THR A 322 -1.46 -10.37 16.59
C THR A 322 -2.35 -11.56 17.00
N THR A 323 -3.42 -11.81 16.24
CA THR A 323 -4.30 -13.00 16.32
C THR A 323 -3.55 -14.27 15.94
N ASP A 324 -4.01 -15.45 16.37
CA ASP A 324 -3.40 -16.74 16.04
C ASP A 324 -4.48 -17.80 15.83
N LEU A 325 -4.12 -18.96 15.28
CA LEU A 325 -5.05 -20.09 15.16
C LEU A 325 -5.63 -20.51 16.51
N HIS A 326 -6.77 -21.22 16.43
CA HIS A 326 -7.54 -21.73 17.57
C HIS A 326 -8.09 -20.59 18.42
N HIS A 327 -8.52 -19.51 17.77
CA HIS A 327 -9.06 -18.31 18.40
C HIS A 327 -8.07 -17.68 19.40
N GLY A 328 -6.78 -17.83 19.12
CA GLY A 328 -5.67 -17.49 20.00
C GLY A 328 -5.10 -16.10 19.75
N CYS A 329 -4.19 -15.69 20.62
CA CYS A 329 -3.37 -14.50 20.40
C CYS A 329 -1.90 -14.92 20.49
N THR A 330 -1.04 -14.30 19.68
CA THR A 330 0.40 -14.55 19.71
C THR A 330 1.19 -13.26 19.87
N ASP A 331 2.24 -13.31 20.67
CA ASP A 331 3.27 -12.28 20.76
C ASP A 331 4.58 -12.79 20.17
N LYS A 332 4.48 -13.72 19.19
CA LYS A 332 5.62 -14.42 18.57
C LYS A 332 5.62 -14.44 17.05
N HIS A 333 5.03 -13.44 16.39
CA HIS A 333 5.12 -13.32 14.94
C HIS A 333 6.41 -12.58 14.50
N THR A 334 7.06 -13.06 13.44
CA THR A 334 8.41 -12.65 13.02
C THR A 334 8.59 -12.76 11.50
N GLY A 335 9.65 -12.17 10.95
CA GLY A 335 9.99 -12.26 9.52
C GLY A 335 9.52 -11.05 8.73
N THR A 336 9.97 -10.92 7.48
CA THR A 336 9.45 -9.88 6.56
C THR A 336 7.96 -10.04 6.30
N SER A 337 7.43 -11.24 6.51
CA SER A 337 6.01 -11.54 6.44
C SER A 337 5.14 -10.82 7.46
N ALA A 338 5.71 -10.34 8.57
CA ALA A 338 5.02 -9.47 9.53
C ALA A 338 5.16 -7.98 9.15
N SER A 339 6.10 -7.62 8.27
CA SER A 339 6.27 -6.23 7.85
C SER A 339 5.27 -5.83 6.76
N ALA A 340 5.03 -6.70 5.78
CA ALA A 340 4.08 -6.43 4.69
C ALA A 340 2.63 -6.16 5.18
N PRO A 341 2.04 -6.92 6.11
CA PRO A 341 0.70 -6.66 6.64
C PRO A 341 0.59 -5.32 7.38
N LEU A 342 1.61 -4.93 8.16
CA LEU A 342 1.64 -3.61 8.80
C LEU A 342 1.61 -2.49 7.75
N ALA A 343 2.42 -2.59 6.70
CA ALA A 343 2.40 -1.64 5.59
C ALA A 343 1.05 -1.63 4.86
N ALA A 344 0.44 -2.79 4.64
CA ALA A 344 -0.89 -2.91 4.02
C ALA A 344 -1.97 -2.20 4.85
N GLY A 345 -1.95 -2.35 6.17
CA GLY A 345 -2.82 -1.61 7.08
C GLY A 345 -2.59 -0.09 7.00
N MET A 346 -1.34 0.37 6.96
CA MET A 346 -1.02 1.80 6.84
C MET A 346 -1.50 2.38 5.49
N VAL A 347 -1.37 1.61 4.41
CA VAL A 347 -1.92 1.98 3.09
C VAL A 347 -3.45 2.01 3.11
N ALA A 348 -4.11 1.15 3.87
CA ALA A 348 -5.56 1.21 4.06
C ALA A 348 -6.00 2.53 4.73
N LEU A 349 -5.25 3.01 5.73
CA LEU A 349 -5.51 4.33 6.33
C LEU A 349 -5.37 5.47 5.30
N ALA A 350 -4.38 5.37 4.40
CA ALA A 350 -4.17 6.34 3.33
C ALA A 350 -5.30 6.33 2.29
N LEU A 351 -5.80 5.14 1.92
CA LEU A 351 -6.93 4.98 1.00
C LEU A 351 -8.25 5.48 1.58
N GLU A 352 -8.49 5.30 2.88
CA GLU A 352 -9.64 5.93 3.54
C GLU A 352 -9.55 7.46 3.46
N ALA A 353 -8.33 8.01 3.65
CA ALA A 353 -8.08 9.44 3.56
C ALA A 353 -8.26 9.99 2.14
N ASN A 354 -7.91 9.21 1.12
CA ASN A 354 -8.12 9.57 -0.27
C ASN A 354 -8.39 8.31 -1.11
N PRO A 355 -9.67 7.97 -1.34
CA PRO A 355 -10.05 6.77 -2.11
C PRO A 355 -9.60 6.83 -3.58
N ALA A 356 -9.31 8.02 -4.10
CA ALA A 356 -8.94 8.25 -5.50
C ALA A 356 -7.46 8.05 -5.81
N LEU A 357 -6.65 7.66 -4.82
CA LEU A 357 -5.26 7.32 -5.05
C LEU A 357 -5.15 6.10 -5.97
N THR A 358 -4.39 6.26 -7.05
CA THR A 358 -3.97 5.15 -7.90
C THR A 358 -2.88 4.32 -7.22
N TRP A 359 -2.60 3.14 -7.78
CA TRP A 359 -1.48 2.31 -7.34
C TRP A 359 -0.13 3.05 -7.39
N ARG A 360 0.08 3.93 -8.39
CA ARG A 360 1.28 4.77 -8.52
C ARG A 360 1.32 5.89 -7.49
N ASP A 361 0.20 6.56 -7.28
CA ASP A 361 0.10 7.62 -6.26
C ASP A 361 0.56 7.10 -4.90
N LEU A 362 0.08 5.91 -4.51
CA LEU A 362 0.49 5.30 -3.26
C LEU A 362 2.00 5.04 -3.18
N GLN A 363 2.65 4.60 -4.25
CA GLN A 363 4.11 4.44 -4.25
C GLN A 363 4.82 5.79 -4.07
N HIS A 364 4.37 6.86 -4.75
CA HIS A 364 4.89 8.21 -4.55
C HIS A 364 4.72 8.70 -3.11
N LEU A 365 3.58 8.41 -2.49
CA LEU A 365 3.27 8.80 -1.12
C LEU A 365 4.10 8.02 -0.10
N ILE A 366 4.26 6.71 -0.29
CA ILE A 366 5.09 5.85 0.57
C ILE A 366 6.51 6.40 0.62
N ILE A 367 7.14 6.66 -0.53
CA ILE A 367 8.49 7.26 -0.60
C ILE A 367 8.60 8.55 0.21
N ARG A 368 7.58 9.42 0.12
CA ARG A 368 7.54 10.72 0.80
C ARG A 368 7.23 10.60 2.29
N ALA A 369 6.56 9.53 2.71
CA ALA A 369 6.19 9.26 4.08
C ALA A 369 7.26 8.44 4.83
N SER A 370 8.18 7.79 4.13
CA SER A 370 9.24 6.98 4.73
C SER A 370 10.37 7.83 5.32
N LYS A 371 10.90 7.42 6.48
CA LYS A 371 11.90 8.15 7.28
C LYS A 371 13.18 7.35 7.51
N PRO A 372 14.35 7.82 7.04
CA PRO A 372 15.65 7.16 7.26
C PRO A 372 16.24 7.30 8.68
N ALA A 373 15.85 8.35 9.42
CA ALA A 373 16.71 8.96 10.45
C ALA A 373 17.15 8.06 11.63
N HIS A 374 16.44 6.98 11.93
CA HIS A 374 16.74 6.07 13.04
C HIS A 374 17.26 4.69 12.58
N LEU A 375 17.30 4.46 11.27
CA LEU A 375 17.64 3.18 10.67
C LEU A 375 19.14 3.07 10.41
N LYS A 376 19.74 2.00 10.91
CA LYS A 376 21.18 1.75 10.81
C LYS A 376 21.46 0.83 9.64
N ALA A 377 22.06 1.40 8.59
CA ALA A 377 22.62 0.68 7.46
C ALA A 377 23.86 1.39 6.95
N GLU A 378 24.83 0.62 6.48
CA GLU A 378 26.09 1.07 5.90
C GLU A 378 25.95 1.59 4.46
N ASP A 379 24.83 1.29 3.79
CA ASP A 379 24.62 1.52 2.36
C ASP A 379 23.70 2.71 2.05
N TRP A 380 23.33 3.51 3.05
CA TRP A 380 22.57 4.74 2.83
C TRP A 380 23.31 5.65 1.85
N ALA A 381 22.64 6.00 0.75
CA ALA A 381 23.14 6.93 -0.25
C ALA A 381 22.07 7.98 -0.58
N GLU A 382 22.49 9.18 -0.97
CA GLU A 382 21.59 10.17 -1.53
C GLU A 382 21.46 9.96 -3.04
N ASN A 383 20.23 9.98 -3.53
CA ASN A 383 19.94 9.91 -4.96
C ASN A 383 20.09 11.31 -5.62
N GLY A 384 19.88 11.39 -6.93
CA GLY A 384 20.11 12.61 -7.72
C GLY A 384 19.25 13.80 -7.30
N VAL A 385 18.16 13.57 -6.57
CA VAL A 385 17.25 14.60 -6.05
C VAL A 385 17.37 14.79 -4.52
N GLY A 386 18.40 14.22 -3.90
CA GLY A 386 18.73 14.42 -2.49
C GLY A 386 17.95 13.54 -1.50
N ARG A 387 17.28 12.48 -1.96
CA ARG A 387 16.62 11.52 -1.05
C ARG A 387 17.57 10.43 -0.63
N ARG A 388 17.60 10.13 0.67
CA ARG A 388 18.35 8.99 1.20
C ARG A 388 17.61 7.69 0.90
N VAL A 389 18.33 6.73 0.33
CA VAL A 389 17.82 5.39 -0.03
C VAL A 389 18.84 4.32 0.37
N SER A 390 18.35 3.14 0.77
CA SER A 390 19.14 1.96 1.15
C SER A 390 18.55 0.73 0.47
N HIS A 391 19.38 -0.22 0.06
CA HIS A 391 18.92 -1.50 -0.50
C HIS A 391 18.26 -2.39 0.56
N TYR A 392 18.46 -2.11 1.86
CA TYR A 392 17.82 -2.84 2.95
C TYR A 392 16.52 -2.20 3.43
N TYR A 393 16.43 -0.87 3.32
CA TYR A 393 15.32 -0.11 3.91
C TYR A 393 14.48 0.68 2.90
N GLY A 394 14.81 0.64 1.62
CA GLY A 394 14.24 1.55 0.63
C GLY A 394 14.41 3.00 1.07
N TYR A 395 13.31 3.75 1.10
CA TYR A 395 13.28 5.14 1.55
C TYR A 395 13.15 5.30 3.09
N GLY A 396 13.09 4.19 3.83
CA GLY A 396 13.12 4.16 5.29
C GLY A 396 11.83 3.64 5.92
N LEU A 397 11.64 3.93 7.21
CA LEU A 397 10.49 3.43 7.97
C LEU A 397 9.24 4.21 7.57
N LEU A 398 8.17 3.50 7.23
CA LEU A 398 6.90 4.13 6.90
C LEU A 398 6.30 4.83 8.13
N ASP A 399 5.75 6.02 7.94
CA ASP A 399 5.07 6.80 8.97
C ASP A 399 3.59 6.98 8.58
N ALA A 400 2.67 6.34 9.31
CA ALA A 400 1.24 6.35 8.97
C ALA A 400 0.62 7.74 9.10
N GLY A 401 0.98 8.48 10.14
CA GLY A 401 0.49 9.83 10.37
C GLY A 401 0.88 10.78 9.23
N LEU A 402 2.12 10.67 8.75
CA LEU A 402 2.61 11.42 7.59
C LEU A 402 1.98 10.90 6.30
N LEU A 403 1.87 9.58 6.11
CA LEU A 403 1.27 8.97 4.92
C LEU A 403 -0.17 9.45 4.71
N VAL A 404 -0.99 9.41 5.76
CA VAL A 404 -2.35 9.96 5.76
C VAL A 404 -2.34 11.47 5.49
N GLN A 405 -1.41 12.21 6.11
CA GLN A 405 -1.29 13.65 5.89
C GLN A 405 -1.07 13.97 4.41
N VAL A 406 -0.11 13.31 3.77
CA VAL A 406 0.21 13.56 2.36
C VAL A 406 -0.89 13.05 1.45
N ALA A 407 -1.56 11.94 1.79
CA ALA A 407 -2.70 11.39 1.04
C ALA A 407 -3.87 12.37 0.92
N THR A 408 -4.23 13.05 2.02
CA THR A 408 -5.34 14.04 2.01
C THR A 408 -5.12 15.23 1.08
N ALA A 409 -3.86 15.54 0.75
CA ALA A 409 -3.50 16.68 -0.09
C ALA A 409 -2.99 16.27 -1.48
N TRP A 410 -2.86 14.98 -1.77
CA TRP A 410 -2.28 14.49 -3.02
C TRP A 410 -3.23 14.71 -4.19
N ALA A 411 -2.90 15.65 -5.06
CA ALA A 411 -3.42 15.64 -6.43
C ALA A 411 -2.88 14.39 -7.13
N GLY A 412 -3.71 13.67 -7.91
CA GLY A 412 -3.26 12.48 -8.62
C GLY A 412 -2.05 12.74 -9.54
N THR A 413 -1.27 11.69 -9.79
CA THR A 413 -0.17 11.72 -10.76
C THR A 413 -0.69 11.66 -12.19
N ARG A 414 0.05 12.28 -13.11
CA ARG A 414 -0.21 12.18 -14.54
C ARG A 414 0.02 10.75 -15.05
N PRO A 415 -0.51 10.38 -16.23
CA PRO A 415 -0.34 9.05 -16.81
C PRO A 415 1.13 8.62 -16.85
N GLN A 416 1.37 7.32 -16.69
CA GLN A 416 2.72 6.76 -16.72
C GLN A 416 3.26 6.78 -18.15
N GLU A 417 4.46 7.33 -18.31
CA GLU A 417 5.23 7.32 -19.54
C GLU A 417 6.31 6.24 -19.47
N ARG A 418 6.63 5.62 -20.61
CA ARG A 418 7.66 4.56 -20.71
C ARG A 418 8.63 4.84 -21.85
N CYS A 419 9.93 4.85 -21.55
CA CYS A 419 11.00 4.72 -22.54
C CYS A 419 11.64 3.32 -22.46
N SER A 420 12.06 2.76 -23.60
CA SER A 420 12.90 1.55 -23.63
C SER A 420 14.04 1.69 -24.64
N VAL A 421 15.27 1.38 -24.22
CA VAL A 421 16.47 1.45 -25.06
C VAL A 421 17.22 0.14 -25.01
N GLN A 422 17.45 -0.47 -26.18
CA GLN A 422 18.32 -1.64 -26.31
C GLN A 422 19.77 -1.18 -26.49
N ALA A 423 20.59 -1.34 -25.46
CA ALA A 423 21.97 -0.86 -25.43
C ALA A 423 22.99 -1.88 -25.98
N VAL A 424 22.62 -3.16 -26.03
CA VAL A 424 23.47 -4.24 -26.56
C VAL A 424 22.65 -5.09 -27.52
N GLN A 425 23.08 -5.16 -28.77
CA GLN A 425 22.55 -6.05 -29.81
C GLN A 425 23.56 -7.12 -30.25
N VAL A 426 24.85 -6.87 -30.02
CA VAL A 426 25.94 -7.78 -30.35
C VAL A 426 26.55 -8.30 -29.05
N PRO A 427 26.75 -9.62 -28.88
CA PRO A 427 27.29 -10.18 -27.66
C PRO A 427 28.62 -9.57 -27.24
N ARG A 428 28.75 -9.21 -25.95
CA ARG A 428 29.96 -8.64 -25.36
C ARG A 428 30.53 -9.58 -24.30
N ARG A 429 31.83 -9.84 -24.36
CA ARG A 429 32.53 -10.60 -23.32
C ARG A 429 32.48 -9.86 -21.98
N ILE A 430 32.09 -10.57 -20.92
CA ILE A 430 32.01 -10.02 -19.55
C ILE A 430 33.40 -9.98 -18.90
N GLY A 431 34.14 -11.10 -18.92
CA GLY A 431 35.46 -11.20 -18.29
C GLY A 431 35.39 -10.94 -16.78
N SER A 432 36.37 -10.23 -16.22
CA SER A 432 36.35 -9.81 -14.81
C SER A 432 35.45 -8.58 -14.57
N LYS A 433 35.31 -7.71 -15.58
CA LYS A 433 34.50 -6.49 -15.52
C LYS A 433 34.08 -6.06 -16.92
N LEU A 434 32.81 -5.72 -17.07
CA LEU A 434 32.24 -5.11 -18.26
C LEU A 434 31.51 -3.82 -17.89
N THR A 435 31.65 -2.81 -18.75
CA THR A 435 30.90 -1.56 -18.65
C THR A 435 30.23 -1.26 -19.98
N VAL A 436 28.94 -0.95 -19.92
CA VAL A 436 28.10 -0.58 -21.06
C VAL A 436 27.46 0.77 -20.74
N SER A 437 27.61 1.75 -21.63
CA SER A 437 26.97 3.05 -21.49
C SER A 437 26.00 3.27 -22.65
N THR A 438 24.86 3.87 -22.36
CA THR A 438 23.84 4.21 -23.36
C THR A 438 23.26 5.59 -23.07
N ASP A 439 23.03 6.39 -24.10
CA ASP A 439 22.36 7.68 -23.99
C ASP A 439 20.87 7.49 -24.23
N VAL A 440 20.05 7.87 -23.26
CA VAL A 440 18.59 7.73 -23.30
C VAL A 440 17.87 9.04 -23.61
N SER A 441 18.61 10.13 -23.86
CA SER A 441 18.05 11.49 -23.97
C SER A 441 16.99 11.64 -25.06
N SER A 442 17.08 10.85 -26.15
CA SER A 442 16.14 10.88 -27.25
C SER A 442 14.80 10.20 -26.92
N CYS A 443 14.79 9.15 -26.11
CA CYS A 443 13.57 8.42 -25.75
C CYS A 443 12.88 9.00 -24.51
N SER A 444 13.63 9.65 -23.61
CA SER A 444 13.14 10.11 -22.31
C SER A 444 12.68 11.57 -22.34
N GLN A 445 12.33 12.09 -23.53
CA GLN A 445 11.89 13.48 -23.69
C GLN A 445 10.62 13.79 -22.90
N SER A 446 9.69 12.83 -22.81
CA SER A 446 8.43 12.91 -22.06
C SER A 446 8.58 12.60 -20.57
N ILE A 447 9.71 12.05 -20.12
CA ILE A 447 9.91 11.71 -18.70
C ILE A 447 10.77 12.79 -18.05
N ARG A 448 10.16 13.57 -17.14
CA ARG A 448 10.85 14.58 -16.34
C ARG A 448 11.25 14.06 -14.97
N SER A 449 10.44 13.16 -14.41
CA SER A 449 10.69 12.52 -13.12
C SER A 449 10.48 11.01 -13.23
N LEU A 450 11.52 10.26 -12.90
CA LEU A 450 11.50 8.79 -12.89
C LEU A 450 10.63 8.22 -11.77
N GLU A 451 10.06 7.05 -12.05
CA GLU A 451 9.47 6.14 -11.07
C GLU A 451 10.36 4.90 -11.02
N HIS A 452 9.97 3.82 -11.70
CA HIS A 452 10.74 2.58 -11.77
C HIS A 452 11.77 2.61 -12.89
N VAL A 453 12.94 2.01 -12.64
CA VAL A 453 13.93 1.69 -13.66
C VAL A 453 14.15 0.19 -13.71
N GLN A 454 14.03 -0.40 -14.89
CA GLN A 454 14.22 -1.84 -15.10
C GLN A 454 15.38 -2.13 -16.06
N VAL A 455 16.19 -3.12 -15.72
CA VAL A 455 17.33 -3.60 -16.51
C VAL A 455 17.06 -5.05 -16.89
N GLN A 456 16.64 -5.24 -18.14
CA GLN A 456 16.39 -6.56 -18.72
C GLN A 456 17.69 -7.09 -19.35
N LEU A 457 18.20 -8.19 -18.82
CA LEU A 457 19.47 -8.80 -19.23
C LEU A 457 19.28 -10.23 -19.72
N SER A 458 20.00 -10.55 -20.80
CA SER A 458 20.32 -11.93 -21.16
C SER A 458 21.83 -12.09 -21.16
N LEU A 459 22.35 -12.98 -20.31
CA LEU A 459 23.77 -13.24 -20.17
C LEU A 459 24.07 -14.68 -19.78
N SER A 460 25.22 -15.18 -20.20
CA SER A 460 25.80 -16.46 -19.77
C SER A 460 26.99 -16.22 -18.84
N TYR A 461 27.12 -17.04 -17.80
CA TYR A 461 28.23 -16.99 -16.86
C TYR A 461 28.43 -18.34 -16.16
N SER A 462 29.68 -18.73 -15.89
CA SER A 462 30.00 -20.07 -15.32
C SER A 462 29.66 -20.23 -13.84
N ARG A 463 29.44 -19.14 -13.11
CA ARG A 463 28.88 -19.15 -11.76
C ARG A 463 28.18 -17.84 -11.49
N ARG A 464 26.86 -17.86 -11.58
CA ARG A 464 25.99 -16.67 -11.54
C ARG A 464 26.16 -15.85 -10.26
N GLY A 465 26.30 -16.50 -9.11
CA GLY A 465 26.46 -15.85 -7.80
C GLY A 465 27.70 -14.99 -7.61
N ASP A 466 28.68 -15.07 -8.52
CA ASP A 466 29.89 -14.24 -8.47
C ASP A 466 29.69 -12.86 -9.11
N LEU A 467 28.63 -12.67 -9.89
CA LEU A 467 28.37 -11.42 -10.60
C LEU A 467 27.68 -10.41 -9.69
N VAL A 468 28.28 -9.22 -9.62
CA VAL A 468 27.62 -8.01 -9.14
C VAL A 468 27.20 -7.19 -10.35
N VAL A 469 25.93 -6.81 -10.40
CA VAL A 469 25.38 -5.93 -11.43
C VAL A 469 24.97 -4.62 -10.78
N ALA A 470 25.44 -3.50 -11.33
CA ALA A 470 25.10 -2.17 -10.86
C ALA A 470 24.76 -1.23 -12.03
N LEU A 471 23.82 -0.32 -11.79
CA LEU A 471 23.41 0.70 -12.74
C LEU A 471 23.70 2.08 -12.15
N ARG A 472 24.25 2.98 -12.96
CA ARG A 472 24.48 4.38 -12.60
C ARG A 472 23.66 5.32 -13.49
N SER A 473 22.92 6.23 -12.87
CA SER A 473 22.11 7.25 -13.55
C SER A 473 22.95 8.46 -14.00
N PRO A 474 22.44 9.29 -14.93
CA PRO A 474 23.08 10.54 -15.34
C PRO A 474 23.28 11.53 -14.19
N MET A 475 22.40 11.52 -13.18
CA MET A 475 22.51 12.36 -11.99
C MET A 475 23.53 11.83 -10.96
N GLY A 476 24.17 10.69 -11.24
CA GLY A 476 25.31 10.18 -10.48
C GLY A 476 24.97 9.08 -9.48
N THR A 477 23.68 8.80 -9.25
CA THR A 477 23.20 7.75 -8.36
C THR A 477 23.58 6.37 -8.87
N THR A 478 24.03 5.51 -7.97
CA THR A 478 24.41 4.13 -8.30
C THR A 478 23.55 3.17 -7.50
N SER A 479 22.89 2.23 -8.18
CA SER A 479 22.06 1.19 -7.58
C SER A 479 22.64 -0.18 -7.90
N THR A 480 22.90 -0.98 -6.86
CA THR A 480 23.38 -2.36 -7.01
C THR A 480 22.18 -3.26 -7.21
N LEU A 481 21.99 -3.75 -8.44
CA LEU A 481 20.84 -4.54 -8.85
C LEU A 481 20.88 -5.96 -8.27
N VAL A 482 22.06 -6.57 -8.22
CA VAL A 482 22.27 -7.85 -7.55
C VAL A 482 23.67 -7.89 -6.95
N THR A 483 23.74 -8.41 -5.73
CA THR A 483 24.98 -8.59 -4.95
C THR A 483 25.59 -9.98 -5.20
N VAL A 484 26.77 -10.22 -4.63
CA VAL A 484 27.34 -11.58 -4.58
C VAL A 484 26.38 -12.48 -3.81
N ARG A 485 26.06 -13.64 -4.38
CA ARG A 485 25.26 -14.69 -3.75
C ARG A 485 26.10 -15.97 -3.66
N PRO A 486 26.83 -16.19 -2.54
CA PRO A 486 27.83 -17.25 -2.44
C PRO A 486 27.30 -18.65 -2.63
N TYR A 487 26.00 -18.91 -2.47
CA TYR A 487 25.43 -20.22 -2.70
C TYR A 487 24.95 -20.45 -4.14
N ASP A 488 24.77 -19.40 -4.94
CA ASP A 488 24.34 -19.50 -6.32
C ASP A 488 25.48 -19.97 -7.24
N THR A 489 25.61 -21.28 -7.38
CA THR A 489 26.58 -21.94 -8.27
C THR A 489 26.05 -22.16 -9.69
N SER A 490 24.92 -21.56 -10.07
CA SER A 490 24.27 -21.81 -11.35
C SER A 490 25.13 -21.39 -12.54
N GLN A 491 25.12 -22.21 -13.59
CA GLN A 491 25.75 -21.92 -14.89
C GLN A 491 24.76 -21.35 -15.92
N GLU A 492 23.49 -21.15 -15.52
CA GLU A 492 22.45 -20.72 -16.45
C GLU A 492 22.51 -19.23 -16.80
N GLY A 493 23.26 -18.45 -16.02
CA GLY A 493 23.27 -16.99 -16.11
C GLY A 493 21.88 -16.39 -15.86
N TYR A 494 21.59 -15.28 -16.52
CA TYR A 494 20.27 -14.65 -16.50
C TYR A 494 19.69 -14.72 -17.90
N LYS A 495 18.46 -15.26 -18.04
CA LYS A 495 17.77 -15.44 -19.31
C LYS A 495 16.57 -14.51 -19.33
N ASP A 496 16.67 -13.42 -20.07
CA ASP A 496 15.64 -12.38 -20.15
C ASP A 496 15.14 -11.90 -18.77
N TRP A 497 16.06 -11.86 -17.79
CA TRP A 497 15.72 -11.48 -16.43
C TRP A 497 15.67 -9.97 -16.31
N THR A 498 14.63 -9.47 -15.66
CA THR A 498 14.45 -8.04 -15.43
C THR A 498 14.74 -7.72 -13.98
N PHE A 499 15.83 -6.99 -13.74
CA PHE A 499 16.11 -6.36 -12.45
C PHE A 499 15.37 -5.02 -12.37
N MET A 500 14.90 -4.64 -11.19
CA MET A 500 14.24 -3.34 -10.96
C MET A 500 14.97 -2.53 -9.88
N SER A 501 14.90 -1.21 -9.99
CA SER A 501 15.39 -0.28 -8.97
C SER A 501 14.44 0.91 -8.82
N THR A 502 14.12 1.25 -7.58
CA THR A 502 13.39 2.46 -7.19
C THR A 502 14.33 3.59 -6.79
N HIS A 503 15.64 3.36 -6.67
CA HIS A 503 16.59 4.33 -6.09
C HIS A 503 16.69 5.64 -6.86
N PHE A 504 16.31 5.63 -8.13
CA PHE A 504 16.34 6.77 -9.04
C PHE A 504 15.06 7.61 -9.02
N TRP A 505 14.14 7.35 -8.08
CA TRP A 505 12.83 7.99 -8.06
C TRP A 505 12.93 9.52 -8.03
N ASP A 506 12.11 10.13 -8.88
CA ASP A 506 12.02 11.53 -9.27
C ASP A 506 13.25 12.13 -9.98
N GLU A 507 14.32 11.37 -10.25
CA GLU A 507 15.45 11.85 -11.04
C GLU A 507 15.04 12.18 -12.49
N ASN A 508 15.73 13.16 -13.09
CA ASN A 508 15.62 13.41 -14.52
C ASN A 508 16.48 12.36 -15.27
N PRO A 509 15.88 11.52 -16.13
CA PRO A 509 16.58 10.41 -16.77
C PRO A 509 17.53 10.83 -17.91
N LYS A 510 17.53 12.11 -18.34
CA LYS A 510 18.25 12.55 -19.54
C LYS A 510 19.77 12.46 -19.34
N GLY A 511 20.44 11.83 -20.30
CA GLY A 511 21.89 11.66 -20.34
C GLY A 511 22.31 10.20 -20.39
N ILE A 512 23.55 9.96 -19.96
CA ILE A 512 24.22 8.67 -20.12
C ILE A 512 23.98 7.78 -18.90
N TRP A 513 23.36 6.61 -19.12
CA TRP A 513 23.26 5.54 -18.16
C TRP A 513 24.42 4.57 -18.31
N THR A 514 24.93 4.04 -17.20
CA THR A 514 26.08 3.13 -17.20
C THR A 514 25.78 1.85 -16.42
N LEU A 515 25.71 0.72 -17.13
CA LEU A 515 25.63 -0.62 -16.56
C LEU A 515 27.03 -1.17 -16.32
N ARG A 516 27.27 -1.73 -15.13
CA ARG A 516 28.51 -2.40 -14.75
C ARG A 516 28.20 -3.83 -14.32
N LEU A 517 28.88 -4.79 -14.94
CA LEU A 517 28.94 -6.18 -14.50
C LEU A 517 30.35 -6.43 -14.00
N GLU A 518 30.49 -6.99 -12.80
CA GLU A 518 31.80 -7.24 -12.18
C GLU A 518 31.80 -8.61 -11.49
N ASN A 519 32.84 -9.39 -11.74
CA ASN A 519 33.13 -10.59 -10.97
C ASN A 519 33.71 -10.18 -9.60
N ARG A 520 33.01 -10.55 -8.52
CA ARG A 520 33.45 -10.35 -7.14
C ARG A 520 33.65 -11.67 -6.37
N GLY A 521 33.57 -12.81 -7.06
CA GLY A 521 33.85 -14.14 -6.51
C GLY A 521 35.23 -14.67 -6.89
N ASP A 522 35.32 -15.93 -7.33
CA ASP A 522 36.61 -16.52 -7.74
C ASP A 522 37.17 -15.78 -8.97
N ALA A 523 38.37 -15.23 -8.87
CA ALA A 523 39.03 -14.52 -9.97
C ALA A 523 39.24 -15.38 -11.23
N ARG A 524 39.24 -16.71 -11.09
CA ARG A 524 39.31 -17.66 -12.22
C ARG A 524 37.98 -17.81 -12.94
N ASN A 525 36.87 -17.45 -12.32
CA ASN A 525 35.55 -17.45 -12.93
C ASN A 525 35.40 -16.26 -13.90
N THR A 526 35.91 -16.41 -15.12
CA THR A 526 35.77 -15.40 -16.19
C THR A 526 34.65 -15.76 -17.18
N GLY A 527 33.72 -16.63 -16.75
CA GLY A 527 32.59 -17.08 -17.54
C GLY A 527 32.85 -18.29 -18.43
N GLY A 528 33.94 -19.04 -18.22
CA GLY A 528 34.25 -20.28 -18.94
C GLY A 528 34.21 -21.52 -18.04
N SER A 529 33.50 -22.56 -18.47
CA SER A 529 33.70 -23.93 -17.95
C SER A 529 35.10 -24.43 -18.36
N LEU A 530 35.53 -25.59 -17.87
CA LEU A 530 36.84 -26.22 -18.04
C LEU A 530 37.32 -26.46 -19.51
N SER A 531 36.70 -25.86 -20.52
CA SER A 531 37.26 -25.66 -21.84
C SER A 531 37.35 -24.16 -22.15
N LEU A 532 38.49 -23.73 -22.68
CA LEU A 532 38.82 -22.37 -23.14
C LEU A 532 37.89 -21.81 -24.25
N LEU A 533 36.69 -22.36 -24.47
CA LEU A 533 35.91 -22.22 -25.70
C LEU A 533 34.60 -21.41 -25.58
N SER A 534 34.18 -20.96 -24.40
CA SER A 534 33.05 -20.00 -24.30
C SER A 534 33.18 -19.11 -23.07
N PRO A 535 33.68 -17.87 -23.21
CA PRO A 535 33.70 -16.90 -22.11
C PRO A 535 32.29 -16.41 -21.80
N GLY A 536 32.06 -15.88 -20.59
CA GLY A 536 30.75 -15.33 -20.22
C GLY A 536 30.40 -14.14 -21.10
N GLN A 537 29.17 -14.10 -21.61
CA GLN A 537 28.74 -13.08 -22.56
C GLN A 537 27.45 -12.40 -22.11
N LEU A 538 27.41 -11.09 -22.27
CA LEU A 538 26.18 -10.32 -22.25
C LEU A 538 25.63 -10.27 -23.68
N THR A 539 24.50 -10.93 -23.93
CA THR A 539 23.90 -11.03 -25.27
C THR A 539 22.83 -9.98 -25.52
N SER A 540 22.11 -9.56 -24.47
CA SER A 540 21.10 -8.50 -24.56
C SER A 540 21.10 -7.65 -23.29
N PHE A 541 20.92 -6.34 -23.48
CA PHE A 541 20.65 -5.38 -22.41
C PHE A 541 19.63 -4.36 -22.92
N THR A 542 18.44 -4.37 -22.32
CA THR A 542 17.41 -3.35 -22.50
C THR A 542 17.20 -2.59 -21.20
N LEU A 543 17.24 -1.26 -21.27
CA LEU A 543 16.91 -0.37 -20.17
C LEU A 543 15.49 0.16 -20.36
N HIS A 544 14.60 -0.10 -19.41
CA HIS A 544 13.27 0.49 -19.37
C HIS A 544 13.20 1.56 -18.28
N LEU A 545 12.67 2.71 -18.66
CA LEU A 545 12.46 3.87 -17.80
C LEU A 545 10.96 4.12 -17.72
N HIS A 546 10.43 4.14 -16.51
CA HIS A 546 9.04 4.51 -16.23
C HIS A 546 9.02 5.83 -15.47
N GLY A 547 8.03 6.67 -15.71
CA GLY A 547 7.93 7.94 -14.98
C GLY A 547 6.78 8.81 -15.47
N THR A 548 6.90 10.11 -15.19
CA THR A 548 5.90 11.13 -15.50
C THR A 548 6.56 12.36 -16.13
N ASP A 549 5.78 13.14 -16.87
CA ASP A 549 6.18 14.44 -17.43
C ASP A 549 6.22 15.56 -16.36
N GLU A 550 5.74 15.27 -15.16
CA GLU A 550 5.71 16.18 -14.01
C GLU A 550 7.11 16.45 -13.42
N ASP A 551 7.27 17.65 -12.84
CA ASP A 551 8.41 17.96 -11.98
C ASP A 551 8.11 17.55 -10.54
N MET A 552 8.27 16.26 -10.25
CA MET A 552 7.92 15.70 -8.94
C MET A 552 8.80 16.17 -7.77
N PRO A 553 10.09 16.53 -7.97
CA PRO A 553 10.89 17.21 -6.94
C PRO A 553 10.40 18.63 -6.63
N ALA A 554 9.98 19.39 -7.66
CA ALA A 554 9.47 20.76 -7.48
C ALA A 554 8.01 20.81 -7.00
N ARG A 555 7.32 19.66 -7.01
CA ARG A 555 6.00 19.49 -6.40
C ARG A 555 6.13 19.73 -4.90
N HIS A 556 5.99 20.99 -4.51
CA HIS A 556 5.73 21.37 -3.13
C HIS A 556 4.50 20.59 -2.68
N SER A 557 4.37 20.35 -1.37
CA SER A 557 3.12 19.91 -0.74
C SER A 557 2.07 21.01 -0.98
N ALA A 558 1.60 21.12 -2.22
CA ALA A 558 0.64 22.11 -2.65
C ALA A 558 -0.58 21.85 -1.80
N ALA A 559 -0.92 22.86 -1.01
CA ALA A 559 -2.13 22.85 -0.23
C ALA A 559 -3.28 22.49 -1.16
N THR A 560 -4.00 21.44 -0.78
CA THR A 560 -5.28 20.99 -1.31
C THR A 560 -5.33 20.58 -2.79
N ALA A 561 -5.69 19.31 -3.01
CA ALA A 561 -6.50 18.88 -4.15
C ALA A 561 -7.90 19.54 -4.13
N THR A 562 -7.93 20.88 -4.10
CA THR A 562 -9.13 21.71 -4.32
C THR A 562 -8.99 22.61 -5.55
N ASP A 563 -7.95 22.41 -6.37
CA ASP A 563 -7.58 23.33 -7.44
C ASP A 563 -8.11 22.98 -8.84
N GLU A 564 -8.94 21.95 -8.97
CA GLU A 564 -9.87 21.84 -10.11
C GLU A 564 -11.31 22.21 -9.73
N CYS A 565 -11.46 22.90 -8.60
CA CYS A 565 -12.72 23.53 -8.28
C CYS A 565 -12.84 24.86 -9.02
N LEU A 566 -13.57 24.87 -10.13
CA LEU A 566 -13.87 26.06 -10.92
C LEU A 566 -14.66 27.10 -10.11
N ARG A 567 -15.47 26.65 -9.14
CA ARG A 567 -16.26 27.54 -8.28
C ARG A 567 -16.51 26.96 -6.89
N LYS A 568 -16.21 27.74 -5.83
CA LYS A 568 -16.49 27.42 -4.42
C LYS A 568 -17.64 28.27 -3.87
N ASP A 569 -18.40 27.73 -2.92
CA ASP A 569 -19.42 28.47 -2.17
C ASP A 569 -18.80 29.35 -1.06
N GLN A 570 -19.65 30.10 -0.33
CA GLN A 570 -19.22 30.99 0.76
C GLN A 570 -18.62 30.25 1.96
N GLN A 571 -18.80 28.93 2.04
CA GLN A 571 -18.29 28.05 3.08
C GLN A 571 -17.03 27.28 2.61
N GLY A 572 -16.57 27.52 1.38
CA GLY A 572 -15.38 26.90 0.81
C GLY A 572 -15.61 25.53 0.16
N ALA A 573 -16.85 25.07 0.05
CA ALA A 573 -17.21 23.82 -0.60
C ALA A 573 -17.25 23.99 -2.13
N CYS A 574 -16.76 23.00 -2.87
CA CYS A 574 -16.74 23.06 -4.31
C CYS A 574 -18.12 22.83 -4.94
N GLU A 575 -18.59 23.80 -5.72
CA GLU A 575 -19.84 23.75 -6.47
C GLU A 575 -19.65 23.29 -7.92
N GLU A 576 -18.47 23.52 -8.49
CA GLU A 576 -18.19 23.25 -9.90
C GLU A 576 -16.76 22.75 -10.08
N CYS A 577 -16.62 21.62 -10.77
CA CYS A 577 -15.34 20.97 -11.01
C CYS A 577 -14.95 21.05 -12.48
N GLY A 578 -13.65 20.91 -12.78
CA GLY A 578 -13.13 20.78 -14.15
C GLY A 578 -13.84 19.68 -14.95
N SER A 579 -13.80 19.77 -16.28
CA SER A 579 -14.58 18.93 -17.21
C SER A 579 -14.33 17.41 -17.13
N SER A 580 -13.34 16.96 -16.36
CA SER A 580 -12.99 15.56 -16.10
C SER A 580 -13.35 15.05 -14.69
N LEU A 581 -13.91 15.90 -13.81
CA LEU A 581 -14.16 15.58 -12.41
C LEU A 581 -15.63 15.74 -12.02
N TYR A 582 -16.08 14.93 -11.06
CA TYR A 582 -17.41 14.95 -10.48
C TYR A 582 -17.44 15.69 -9.14
N THR A 583 -18.41 16.59 -8.95
CA THR A 583 -18.67 17.20 -7.64
C THR A 583 -19.30 16.16 -6.70
N TYR A 584 -18.71 15.96 -5.52
CA TYR A 584 -19.24 15.11 -4.44
C TYR A 584 -18.96 15.75 -3.07
N HIS A 585 -20.01 16.07 -2.31
CA HIS A 585 -19.92 16.65 -0.95
C HIS A 585 -18.95 17.83 -0.80
N GLY A 586 -18.89 18.72 -1.79
CA GLY A 586 -18.00 19.90 -1.77
C GLY A 586 -16.56 19.63 -2.21
N SER A 587 -16.28 18.47 -2.81
CA SER A 587 -14.98 18.11 -3.39
C SER A 587 -15.12 17.66 -4.85
N CYS A 588 -14.03 17.75 -5.61
CA CYS A 588 -13.95 17.24 -6.97
C CYS A 588 -13.27 15.86 -6.99
N LEU A 589 -13.93 14.85 -7.53
CA LEU A 589 -13.44 13.47 -7.61
C LEU A 589 -13.34 13.01 -9.07
N SER A 590 -12.34 12.22 -9.43
CA SER A 590 -12.23 11.65 -10.79
C SER A 590 -13.27 10.56 -11.08
N TYR A 591 -13.95 10.05 -10.06
CA TYR A 591 -15.04 9.08 -10.16
C TYR A 591 -16.00 9.26 -8.98
N CYS A 592 -17.20 8.68 -9.09
CA CYS A 592 -18.18 8.72 -8.00
C CYS A 592 -18.00 7.54 -7.04
N PRO A 593 -18.02 7.77 -5.73
CA PRO A 593 -17.86 6.71 -4.74
C PRO A 593 -19.04 5.72 -4.79
N PRO A 594 -18.89 4.52 -4.20
CA PRO A 594 -19.98 3.55 -4.07
C PRO A 594 -21.25 4.19 -3.54
N ARG A 595 -22.42 3.72 -4.01
CA ARG A 595 -23.75 4.33 -3.88
C ARG A 595 -24.00 5.58 -4.75
N TYR A 596 -23.02 6.01 -5.53
CA TYR A 596 -23.16 7.13 -6.45
C TYR A 596 -22.64 6.77 -7.85
N TYR A 597 -23.18 7.42 -8.87
CA TYR A 597 -22.75 7.33 -10.26
C TYR A 597 -22.55 8.71 -10.87
N GLY A 598 -21.70 8.78 -11.88
CA GLY A 598 -21.41 10.01 -12.60
C GLY A 598 -22.61 10.45 -13.45
N ARG A 599 -23.10 11.68 -13.24
CA ARG A 599 -24.18 12.26 -14.02
C ARG A 599 -23.77 13.63 -14.57
N ALA A 600 -23.91 13.81 -15.88
CA ALA A 600 -23.84 15.13 -16.49
C ALA A 600 -25.11 15.93 -16.17
N ARG A 601 -24.96 17.10 -15.57
CA ARG A 601 -26.03 18.05 -15.33
C ARG A 601 -26.00 19.08 -16.46
N SER A 602 -27.05 19.10 -17.27
CA SER A 602 -27.20 20.14 -18.30
C SER A 602 -27.58 21.45 -17.61
N ALA A 603 -26.61 22.36 -17.49
CA ALA A 603 -26.89 23.76 -17.21
C ALA A 603 -27.08 24.47 -18.56
N THR A 604 -28.07 25.35 -18.63
CA THR A 604 -28.30 26.20 -19.80
C THR A 604 -27.06 27.05 -20.08
N THR A 605 -26.50 26.86 -21.28
CA THR A 605 -25.35 27.54 -21.91
C THR A 605 -23.94 27.19 -21.38
N ARG A 606 -23.19 26.50 -22.25
CA ARG A 606 -21.72 26.31 -22.37
C ARG A 606 -20.90 25.51 -21.34
N ASP A 607 -21.43 25.08 -20.20
CA ASP A 607 -20.68 24.14 -19.32
C ASP A 607 -21.54 22.94 -18.86
N THR A 608 -21.05 21.72 -19.13
CA THR A 608 -21.61 20.48 -18.58
C THR A 608 -20.96 20.18 -17.24
N ALA A 609 -21.67 20.45 -16.14
CA ALA A 609 -21.21 20.10 -14.81
C ALA A 609 -21.41 18.60 -14.53
N HIS A 610 -20.35 17.91 -14.13
CA HIS A 610 -20.40 16.50 -13.75
C HIS A 610 -20.61 16.37 -12.23
N VAL A 611 -21.66 15.66 -11.81
CA VAL A 611 -22.01 15.49 -10.38
C VAL A 611 -22.22 14.02 -10.05
N CYS A 612 -21.86 13.64 -8.83
CA CYS A 612 -22.19 12.32 -8.31
C CYS A 612 -23.66 12.25 -7.88
N ALA A 613 -24.46 11.53 -8.66
CA ALA A 613 -25.87 11.26 -8.37
C ALA A 613 -26.02 9.92 -7.64
N ARG A 614 -27.02 9.80 -6.77
CA ARG A 614 -27.23 8.56 -6.00
C ARG A 614 -27.71 7.42 -6.89
N CYS A 615 -27.18 6.24 -6.62
CA CYS A 615 -27.70 4.97 -7.12
C CYS A 615 -29.11 4.70 -6.59
N HIS A 616 -29.81 3.76 -7.24
CA HIS A 616 -31.01 3.17 -6.65
C HIS A 616 -30.64 2.52 -5.29
N PRO A 617 -31.46 2.65 -4.23
CA PRO A 617 -31.11 2.17 -2.89
C PRO A 617 -30.78 0.67 -2.80
N SER A 618 -31.31 -0.13 -3.73
CA SER A 618 -31.02 -1.55 -3.83
C SER A 618 -29.62 -1.85 -4.36
N CYS A 619 -28.92 -0.89 -4.98
CA CYS A 619 -27.59 -1.08 -5.55
C CYS A 619 -26.50 -0.63 -4.57
N TYR A 620 -25.36 -1.34 -4.59
CA TYR A 620 -24.13 -0.91 -3.92
C TYR A 620 -23.26 -0.06 -4.85
N THR A 621 -23.11 -0.47 -6.11
CA THR A 621 -22.59 0.38 -7.19
C THR A 621 -23.57 0.37 -8.36
N CYS A 622 -23.57 1.41 -9.19
CA CYS A 622 -24.50 1.53 -10.32
C CYS A 622 -23.94 2.39 -11.45
N GLN A 623 -24.54 2.25 -12.63
CA GLN A 623 -24.30 3.13 -13.79
C GLN A 623 -25.42 4.16 -13.99
N GLY A 624 -26.45 4.12 -13.17
CA GLY A 624 -27.64 4.95 -13.30
C GLY A 624 -28.53 4.91 -12.05
N ALA A 625 -29.55 5.77 -12.04
CA ALA A 625 -30.46 5.91 -10.90
C ALA A 625 -31.53 4.80 -10.81
N LEU A 626 -31.67 3.97 -11.85
CA LEU A 626 -32.74 2.97 -11.91
C LEU A 626 -32.34 1.67 -11.22
N VAL A 627 -33.34 0.92 -10.78
CA VAL A 627 -33.19 -0.37 -10.10
C VAL A 627 -32.46 -1.42 -10.95
N ASN A 628 -32.51 -1.29 -12.27
CA ASN A 628 -31.87 -2.16 -13.26
C ASN A 628 -30.55 -1.55 -13.79
N ASN A 629 -29.94 -0.63 -13.05
CA ASN A 629 -28.62 -0.10 -13.37
C ASN A 629 -27.59 -0.48 -12.31
N CYS A 630 -27.87 -1.48 -11.47
CA CYS A 630 -26.90 -1.95 -10.50
C CYS A 630 -25.71 -2.60 -11.22
N THR A 631 -24.51 -2.36 -10.71
CA THR A 631 -23.28 -3.06 -11.10
C THR A 631 -22.71 -3.91 -9.98
N SER A 632 -23.16 -3.67 -8.75
CA SER A 632 -23.01 -4.59 -7.63
C SER A 632 -24.11 -4.36 -6.61
N CYS A 633 -24.40 -5.40 -5.82
CA CYS A 633 -25.44 -5.36 -4.80
C CYS A 633 -24.87 -5.17 -3.41
N PRO A 634 -25.64 -4.58 -2.48
CA PRO A 634 -25.32 -4.59 -1.06
C PRO A 634 -25.24 -6.02 -0.55
N SER A 635 -24.52 -6.21 0.55
CA SER A 635 -24.19 -7.52 1.12
C SER A 635 -25.40 -8.40 1.50
N ASP A 636 -26.61 -7.84 1.57
CA ASP A 636 -27.87 -8.54 1.88
C ASP A 636 -28.71 -8.89 0.63
N ARG A 637 -28.14 -8.74 -0.58
CA ARG A 637 -28.86 -8.90 -1.86
C ARG A 637 -28.00 -9.60 -2.90
N THR A 638 -28.64 -10.33 -3.79
CA THR A 638 -28.00 -11.02 -4.92
C THR A 638 -28.10 -10.18 -6.18
N PHE A 639 -27.01 -10.10 -6.94
CA PHE A 639 -26.97 -9.42 -8.24
C PHE A 639 -27.49 -10.34 -9.34
N GLU A 640 -28.44 -9.86 -10.12
CA GLU A 640 -28.97 -10.58 -11.28
C GLU A 640 -28.38 -9.98 -12.57
N ASP A 641 -27.42 -10.69 -13.16
CA ASP A 641 -26.62 -10.21 -14.31
C ASP A 641 -27.45 -9.84 -15.54
N VAL A 642 -28.60 -10.51 -15.76
CA VAL A 642 -29.44 -10.28 -16.95
C VAL A 642 -30.27 -9.01 -16.80
N THR A 643 -30.80 -8.77 -15.61
CA THR A 643 -31.69 -7.64 -15.34
C THR A 643 -30.94 -6.44 -14.78
N HIS A 644 -29.66 -6.62 -14.38
CA HIS A 644 -28.87 -5.62 -13.67
C HIS A 644 -29.58 -5.09 -12.41
N THR A 645 -30.35 -5.96 -11.74
CA THR A 645 -31.08 -5.63 -10.51
C THR A 645 -30.49 -6.33 -9.29
N CYS A 646 -30.89 -5.88 -8.10
CA CYS A 646 -30.53 -6.49 -6.83
C CYS A 646 -31.77 -6.98 -6.10
N SER A 647 -31.94 -8.30 -6.02
CA SER A 647 -33.04 -8.95 -5.31
C SER A 647 -32.60 -9.34 -3.90
N HIS A 648 -33.53 -9.30 -2.96
CA HIS A 648 -33.33 -9.95 -1.65
C HIS A 648 -33.29 -11.47 -1.84
N HIS A 649 -32.63 -12.15 -0.90
CA HIS A 649 -32.75 -13.60 -0.75
C HIS A 649 -34.20 -14.06 -0.58
#